data_AF-A0A1G2CIQ4-F1
#
_entry.id   AF-A0A1G2CIQ4-F1
#
_cell.length_a   1.000
_cell.length_b   1.000
_cell.length_c   1.000
_cell.angle_alpha   90.00
_cell.angle_beta   90.00
_cell.angle_gamma   90.00
#
_symmetry.space_group_name_H-M   'P 1'
#
loop_
_entity.id
_entity.type
_entity.pdbx_description
1 polymer ?
#
loop_
_entity_poly.entity_id
_entity_poly.type
_entity_poly.pdbx_seq_one_letter_code
_entity_poly.pdbx_strand_id
1 'polypeptide(L)'
;MSKLNKKFVSAALTLTTSVWMSGAMLLVPVAHAQSTADLQAQIAALLAQIQQLQAQLNASQGGTSSYSFTRDLTVGSRGDDVSALQQILISGGYLTAVSAPTGYFGSLTQAALAKWQAAKGVSPTAGYFGPKTRAAIASVGGVTPPPSGGGPVVAPASGLSVTLSASNPVAGSIISGATTAARIPVFAVDLTAGTASGVTVQTLKFTKQGVLSDTAVSSAYLIESGKVVAQYSSLSSGVISFNGLNLSIAAGQRRTFALAIDPAANLSAGNTVSFYIRSADDITAVDAANNTITENGMFPVSGSIFTVTTVSNPSIAVLTISSSSVGGSVYAGTQNVLVSQWSTSVGNSPVNLASLNFKVIGSANKGDIKNVKLFINGSQVGSTLAQVGADGSAYFDLTGSPARLNTGTSNLQVYADIMGSPSFDFRFELLNSYDVYAVDTQYNVPVSVTVTGGSGALVTILQGTITVSLASDTPTGNVAKGGSGTALGKFTVYAAGEPVKVKFLDYRLTFTGTAADASSTIAVIANQVKNITLVDDAGVQVGTTMNTPTNTDSTACANTAGVSNMLYTNCFGTNASNINYIVPANTTRVLSLRADIQSTATFSTIQALLLGNSLNLQGQISSQTGSSGAVNGSALTLAANALTVAKESSFGNQTYAKGKQNAKIASFVLRASSAEGVNVANMTVRSNTSSTNFQNLKLRVGSTQYGITQGTLSNDTDYTFSGNLTVPAGGSITVDAYADILSTNTGAMAGVASFKSCTGTGVMTNSSISCAAATGFSITSFPNGQTVTVSTGPTFTIALNSNTSPTKQLVMGTTGVSLASFDFTDSANIEPIKITDLTITQNTGASVNQQFRNLTLWNGAAQIAGPISLSSAAPSYSAVFSGMGTTIVVPQGGITTLTLKGDVPSFADGCGGSSTCTGLENTTSTFQVGASSTASTVALGADSNAAATHSSGTPISNAFTILRSKLTITGASQGSTSGRTRQSNDYIGNLTMSAASSYQVTVNTITLKFEGQAVSNGTAISVDLIDPSTNTRWGGAGAASTCTTGPGNSCTASFSFSSANSIGAGTSKALRLQVNSSNFFNAGTVSDSVSITIKNNTDVDWGDGSTTTGLSLDSVDVGTGIVISSVSYE
;
A
#
# COMPACT_ATOMS: atom_id res chain seq x y z
N MET A 1 9.27 -27.15 -24.47
CA MET A 1 8.90 -25.83 -25.03
C MET A 1 9.21 -24.77 -23.97
N SER A 2 10.08 -23.76 -24.09
CA SER A 2 11.16 -23.41 -25.02
C SER A 2 12.20 -22.64 -24.19
N LYS A 3 13.47 -23.07 -24.19
CA LYS A 3 14.62 -22.33 -23.66
C LYS A 3 15.70 -22.35 -24.76
N LEU A 4 16.19 -21.17 -25.15
CA LEU A 4 17.23 -20.94 -26.17
C LEU A 4 17.84 -19.57 -25.82
N ASN A 5 19.14 -19.26 -25.82
CA ASN A 5 20.42 -19.96 -25.93
C ASN A 5 21.49 -18.94 -25.48
N LYS A 6 22.54 -19.36 -24.77
CA LYS A 6 23.85 -18.69 -24.69
C LYS A 6 24.95 -19.69 -24.35
N LYS A 7 25.85 -20.03 -25.30
CA LYS A 7 27.22 -20.53 -25.06
C LYS A 7 28.14 -20.25 -26.28
N PHE A 8 29.18 -19.45 -26.03
CA PHE A 8 30.63 -19.62 -26.30
C PHE A 8 31.20 -20.19 -27.64
N VAL A 9 32.00 -19.32 -28.30
CA VAL A 9 33.45 -19.46 -28.66
C VAL A 9 33.96 -19.91 -30.06
N SER A 10 34.91 -19.09 -30.53
CA SER A 10 36.09 -19.26 -31.42
C SER A 10 35.95 -19.41 -32.95
N ALA A 11 36.50 -18.41 -33.67
CA ALA A 11 37.31 -18.60 -34.89
C ALA A 11 38.04 -17.28 -35.27
N ALA A 12 39.38 -17.25 -35.18
CA ALA A 12 40.31 -16.54 -36.08
C ALA A 12 41.73 -16.47 -35.48
N LEU A 13 42.49 -17.56 -35.59
CA LEU A 13 43.95 -17.56 -35.46
C LEU A 13 44.51 -18.64 -36.39
N THR A 14 45.15 -18.27 -37.49
CA THR A 14 45.95 -19.18 -38.34
C THR A 14 47.11 -18.43 -39.01
N LEU A 15 48.22 -19.16 -39.18
CA LEU A 15 49.52 -18.84 -39.83
C LEU A 15 50.48 -17.96 -39.01
N THR A 16 51.71 -18.36 -38.63
CA THR A 16 52.70 -19.25 -39.29
C THR A 16 53.61 -20.04 -38.31
N THR A 17 53.83 -21.32 -38.65
CA THR A 17 54.87 -22.33 -38.35
C THR A 17 56.33 -21.82 -38.47
N SER A 18 57.45 -22.40 -38.00
CA SER A 18 57.86 -23.64 -37.30
C SER A 18 59.41 -23.68 -37.25
N VAL A 19 60.07 -24.04 -36.13
CA VAL A 19 61.39 -24.75 -36.11
C VAL A 19 61.47 -25.61 -34.82
N TRP A 20 61.87 -26.88 -34.98
CA TRP A 20 61.90 -27.96 -33.98
C TRP A 20 63.33 -28.24 -33.46
N MET A 21 63.39 -28.77 -32.23
CA MET A 21 64.31 -29.80 -31.66
C MET A 21 65.82 -29.56 -31.47
N SER A 22 66.21 -29.49 -30.19
CA SER A 22 67.29 -30.24 -29.50
C SER A 22 67.33 -29.72 -28.05
N GLY A 23 67.42 -30.42 -26.93
CA GLY A 23 67.62 -31.81 -26.51
C GLY A 23 68.15 -31.74 -25.07
N ALA A 24 67.51 -32.42 -24.11
CA ALA A 24 67.97 -32.77 -22.75
C ALA A 24 68.32 -31.65 -21.72
N MET A 25 67.49 -31.50 -20.68
CA MET A 25 67.80 -31.85 -19.27
C MET A 25 66.73 -31.27 -18.32
N LEU A 26 66.33 -32.09 -17.33
CA LEU A 26 65.47 -31.74 -16.21
C LEU A 26 66.03 -30.54 -15.43
N LEU A 27 65.24 -29.47 -15.28
CA LEU A 27 65.27 -28.53 -14.15
C LEU A 27 63.90 -27.82 -14.09
N VAL A 28 63.23 -27.95 -12.95
CA VAL A 28 61.97 -27.27 -12.60
C VAL A 28 62.24 -25.76 -12.49
N PRO A 29 61.52 -24.86 -13.19
CA PRO A 29 61.58 -23.45 -12.86
C PRO A 29 60.72 -23.20 -11.62
N VAL A 30 61.40 -22.91 -10.53
CA VAL A 30 60.85 -22.33 -9.30
C VAL A 30 60.17 -21.02 -9.67
N ALA A 31 58.94 -20.81 -9.22
CA ALA A 31 58.26 -19.53 -9.35
C ALA A 31 59.02 -18.46 -8.56
N HIS A 32 59.73 -17.57 -9.27
CA HIS A 32 60.25 -16.35 -8.68
C HIS A 32 59.08 -15.39 -8.44
N ALA A 33 58.89 -14.98 -7.19
CA ALA A 33 58.07 -13.83 -6.86
C ALA A 33 58.63 -12.61 -7.60
N GLN A 34 57.85 -12.09 -8.55
CA GLN A 34 58.20 -10.92 -9.34
C GLN A 34 58.39 -9.73 -8.39
N SER A 35 59.59 -9.14 -8.38
CA SER A 35 59.92 -8.08 -7.44
C SER A 35 59.20 -6.77 -7.81
N THR A 36 59.05 -5.85 -6.85
CA THR A 36 58.52 -4.50 -7.13
C THR A 36 59.35 -3.77 -8.19
N ALA A 37 60.64 -4.12 -8.34
CA ALA A 37 61.52 -3.59 -9.39
C ALA A 37 61.16 -4.13 -10.79
N ASP A 38 60.77 -5.41 -10.91
CA ASP A 38 60.34 -6.00 -12.19
C ASP A 38 59.00 -5.44 -12.65
N LEU A 39 58.09 -5.12 -11.72
CA LEU A 39 56.83 -4.43 -12.01
C LEU A 39 57.06 -2.97 -12.40
N GLN A 40 58.01 -2.27 -11.77
CA GLN A 40 58.41 -0.90 -12.17
C GLN A 40 59.06 -0.87 -13.55
N ALA A 41 59.87 -1.87 -13.90
CA ALA A 41 60.46 -2.01 -15.22
C ALA A 41 59.39 -2.27 -16.30
N GLN A 42 58.37 -3.08 -16.00
CA GLN A 42 57.23 -3.29 -16.90
C GLN A 42 56.37 -2.03 -17.07
N ILE A 43 56.15 -1.24 -16.01
CA ILE A 43 55.42 0.03 -16.08
C ILE A 43 56.19 1.05 -16.94
N ALA A 44 57.50 1.14 -16.79
CA ALA A 44 58.34 2.01 -17.61
C ALA A 44 58.33 1.60 -19.10
N ALA A 45 58.35 0.29 -19.40
CA ALA A 45 58.26 -0.23 -20.76
C ALA A 45 56.89 0.05 -21.40
N LEU A 46 55.80 -0.10 -20.65
CA LEU A 46 54.44 0.21 -21.12
C LEU A 46 54.23 1.71 -21.35
N LEU A 47 54.80 2.58 -20.50
CA LEU A 47 54.76 4.03 -20.69
C LEU A 47 55.52 4.46 -21.95
N ALA A 48 56.68 3.87 -22.23
CA ALA A 48 57.42 4.12 -23.47
C ALA A 48 56.63 3.66 -24.70
N GLN A 49 55.94 2.52 -24.62
CA GLN A 49 55.10 2.01 -25.71
C GLN A 49 53.87 2.89 -25.96
N ILE A 50 53.24 3.44 -24.91
CA ILE A 50 52.14 4.40 -25.04
C ILE A 50 52.64 5.70 -25.70
N GLN A 51 53.84 6.16 -25.35
CA GLN A 51 54.43 7.36 -25.98
C GLN A 51 54.73 7.14 -27.46
N GLN A 52 55.16 5.93 -27.84
CA GLN A 52 55.43 5.56 -29.23
C GLN A 52 54.15 5.40 -30.05
N LEU A 53 53.08 4.85 -29.45
CA LEU A 53 51.76 4.77 -30.06
C LEU A 53 51.10 6.15 -30.19
N GLN A 54 51.32 7.05 -29.23
CA GLN A 54 50.88 8.45 -29.33
C GLN A 54 51.61 9.20 -30.45
N ALA A 55 52.91 8.94 -30.66
CA ALA A 55 53.65 9.50 -31.78
C ALA A 55 53.17 8.94 -33.14
N GLN A 56 52.83 7.65 -33.21
CA GLN A 56 52.28 7.04 -34.43
C GLN A 56 50.86 7.52 -34.76
N LEU A 57 50.03 7.80 -33.73
CA LEU A 57 48.67 8.34 -33.92
C LEU A 57 48.70 9.81 -34.40
N ASN A 58 49.69 10.58 -33.96
CA ASN A 58 49.91 11.95 -34.44
C ASN A 58 50.44 12.02 -35.89
N ALA A 59 51.04 10.94 -36.39
CA ALA A 59 51.59 10.87 -37.74
C ALA A 59 50.60 10.32 -38.81
N SER A 60 49.44 9.76 -38.43
CA SER A 60 48.47 9.17 -39.37
C SER A 60 47.16 9.95 -39.57
N GLN A 61 46.99 11.11 -38.93
CA GLN A 61 45.89 12.04 -39.24
C GLN A 61 46.36 13.09 -40.25
N GLY A 62 46.08 12.82 -41.53
CA GLY A 62 46.31 13.76 -42.63
C GLY A 62 45.67 15.12 -42.36
N GLY A 63 46.47 16.17 -42.52
CA GLY A 63 46.09 17.57 -42.29
C GLY A 63 44.90 18.00 -43.14
N THR A 64 43.88 18.53 -42.47
CA THR A 64 42.81 19.30 -43.09
C THR A 64 43.29 20.72 -43.30
N SER A 65 43.48 21.11 -44.56
CA SER A 65 43.72 22.49 -44.97
C SER A 65 42.56 23.38 -44.49
N SER A 66 42.84 24.38 -43.64
CA SER A 66 41.85 25.35 -43.19
C SER A 66 41.40 26.22 -44.37
N TYR A 67 40.12 26.15 -44.72
CA TYR A 67 39.53 26.98 -45.76
C TYR A 67 38.97 28.28 -45.13
N SER A 68 39.41 29.45 -45.63
CA SER A 68 38.92 30.75 -45.15
C SER A 68 37.75 31.24 -46.00
N PHE A 69 36.57 31.39 -45.39
CA PHE A 69 35.37 31.86 -46.07
C PHE A 69 35.33 33.39 -46.13
N THR A 70 35.48 33.99 -47.31
CA THR A 70 35.55 35.45 -47.49
C THR A 70 34.25 36.09 -48.00
N ARG A 71 33.24 35.31 -48.42
CA ARG A 71 31.94 35.82 -48.89
C ARG A 71 30.74 35.09 -48.28
N ASP A 72 29.57 35.71 -48.39
CA ASP A 72 28.30 35.09 -48.03
C ASP A 72 27.90 34.04 -49.08
N LEU A 73 27.32 32.93 -48.64
CA LEU A 73 26.80 31.89 -49.54
C LEU A 73 25.29 31.72 -49.36
N THR A 74 24.59 31.64 -50.48
CA THR A 74 23.15 31.41 -50.57
C THR A 74 22.81 30.47 -51.71
N VAL A 75 21.54 30.08 -51.82
CA VAL A 75 21.05 29.24 -52.92
C VAL A 75 21.44 29.83 -54.27
N GLY A 76 22.09 29.02 -55.11
CA GLY A 76 22.66 29.44 -56.39
C GLY A 76 24.18 29.64 -56.37
N SER A 77 24.80 29.74 -55.20
CA SER A 77 26.26 29.91 -55.08
C SER A 77 27.01 28.69 -55.61
N ARG A 78 28.16 28.92 -56.26
CA ARG A 78 29.09 27.87 -56.74
C ARG A 78 30.52 28.21 -56.35
N GLY A 79 31.38 27.19 -56.27
CA GLY A 79 32.83 27.34 -56.08
C GLY A 79 33.38 26.60 -54.87
N ASP A 80 34.67 26.79 -54.63
CA ASP A 80 35.43 26.05 -53.62
C ASP A 80 34.97 26.32 -52.18
N ASP A 81 34.39 27.50 -51.94
CA ASP A 81 33.78 27.86 -50.66
C ASP A 81 32.49 27.08 -50.41
N VAL A 82 31.70 26.83 -51.44
CA VAL A 82 30.55 25.93 -51.31
C VAL A 82 31.03 24.50 -51.05
N SER A 83 32.09 24.06 -51.71
CA SER A 83 32.67 22.72 -51.49
C SER A 83 33.20 22.56 -50.06
N ALA A 84 33.90 23.57 -49.53
CA ALA A 84 34.41 23.60 -48.17
C ALA A 84 33.27 23.61 -47.12
N LEU A 85 32.22 24.39 -47.35
CA LEU A 85 31.04 24.39 -46.49
C LEU A 85 30.34 23.03 -46.50
N GLN A 86 30.16 22.42 -47.67
CA GLN A 86 29.56 21.10 -47.80
C GLN A 86 30.40 20.02 -47.13
N GLN A 87 31.73 20.11 -47.18
CA GLN A 87 32.63 19.22 -46.43
C GLN A 87 32.37 19.25 -44.92
N ILE A 88 32.19 20.45 -44.34
CA ILE A 88 31.85 20.64 -42.91
C ILE A 88 30.47 20.06 -42.60
N LEU A 89 29.49 20.26 -43.49
CA LEU A 89 28.14 19.75 -43.28
C LEU A 89 28.05 18.22 -43.46
N ILE A 90 28.84 17.63 -44.35
CA ILE A 90 28.94 16.17 -44.55
C ILE A 90 29.65 15.53 -43.35
N SER A 91 30.79 16.08 -42.92
CA SER A 91 31.54 15.57 -41.77
C SER A 91 30.76 15.69 -40.46
N GLY A 92 29.98 16.76 -40.30
CA GLY A 92 29.05 16.94 -39.19
C GLY A 92 27.76 16.13 -39.29
N GLY A 93 27.54 15.38 -40.37
CA GLY A 93 26.33 14.57 -40.58
C GLY A 93 25.05 15.37 -40.88
N TYR A 94 25.15 16.66 -41.17
CA TYR A 94 24.01 17.53 -41.49
C TYR A 94 23.60 17.49 -42.97
N LEU A 95 24.54 17.16 -43.86
CA LEU A 95 24.32 16.97 -45.30
C LEU A 95 24.62 15.52 -45.69
N THR A 96 23.62 14.65 -45.59
CA THR A 96 23.76 13.20 -45.87
C THR A 96 23.30 12.79 -47.27
N ALA A 97 22.65 13.70 -48.01
CA ALA A 97 22.11 13.43 -49.33
C ALA A 97 23.17 13.39 -50.45
N VAL A 98 24.42 13.79 -50.15
CA VAL A 98 25.58 13.69 -51.04
C VAL A 98 26.76 13.17 -50.22
N SER A 99 27.54 12.24 -50.77
CA SER A 99 28.70 11.63 -50.11
C SER A 99 30.00 12.42 -50.30
N ALA A 100 30.01 13.39 -51.21
CA ALA A 100 31.12 14.31 -51.45
C ALA A 100 30.59 15.71 -51.83
N PRO A 101 31.36 16.79 -51.59
CA PRO A 101 30.97 18.14 -51.99
C PRO A 101 30.76 18.26 -53.50
N THR A 102 29.66 18.89 -53.89
CA THR A 102 29.31 19.12 -55.30
C THR A 102 29.72 20.51 -55.78
N GLY A 103 30.09 21.41 -54.87
CA GLY A 103 30.45 22.80 -55.17
C GLY A 103 29.27 23.67 -55.60
N TYR A 104 28.02 23.21 -55.44
CA TYR A 104 26.79 23.96 -55.73
C TYR A 104 25.87 24.06 -54.51
N PHE A 105 25.50 25.29 -54.13
CA PHE A 105 24.65 25.57 -52.99
C PHE A 105 23.19 25.53 -53.44
N GLY A 106 22.56 24.36 -53.33
CA GLY A 106 21.13 24.16 -53.61
C GLY A 106 20.26 24.13 -52.35
N SER A 107 18.99 23.78 -52.51
CA SER A 107 18.03 23.63 -51.41
C SER A 107 18.48 22.63 -50.33
N LEU A 108 19.18 21.56 -50.72
CA LEU A 108 19.72 20.57 -49.79
C LEU A 108 20.83 21.15 -48.90
N THR A 109 21.74 21.96 -49.47
CA THR A 109 22.80 22.63 -48.70
C THR A 109 22.21 23.71 -47.79
N GLN A 110 21.18 24.43 -48.26
CA GLN A 110 20.45 25.39 -47.44
C GLN A 110 19.81 24.73 -46.21
N ALA A 111 19.10 23.61 -46.40
CA ALA A 111 18.43 22.89 -45.32
C ALA A 111 19.44 22.28 -44.33
N ALA A 112 20.54 21.72 -44.82
CA ALA A 112 21.62 21.20 -43.98
C ALA A 112 22.27 22.32 -43.16
N LEU A 113 22.47 23.50 -43.76
CA LEU A 113 23.01 24.65 -43.06
C LEU A 113 22.06 25.19 -41.99
N ALA A 114 20.75 25.23 -42.25
CA ALA A 114 19.75 25.63 -41.26
C ALA A 114 19.76 24.71 -40.03
N LYS A 115 19.89 23.38 -40.24
CA LYS A 115 20.04 22.40 -39.16
C LYS A 115 21.33 22.59 -38.38
N TRP A 116 22.44 22.83 -39.08
CA TRP A 116 23.72 23.14 -38.43
C TRP A 116 23.63 24.43 -37.60
N GLN A 117 23.02 25.49 -38.14
CA GLN A 117 22.79 26.75 -37.43
C GLN A 117 21.95 26.56 -36.16
N ALA A 118 20.88 25.78 -36.24
CA ALA A 118 20.05 25.44 -35.07
C ALA A 118 20.86 24.69 -34.01
N ALA A 119 21.65 23.70 -34.43
CA ALA A 119 22.52 22.92 -33.54
C ALA A 119 23.64 23.75 -32.90
N LYS A 120 24.04 24.86 -33.53
CA LYS A 120 25.08 25.78 -33.03
C LYS A 120 24.52 27.09 -32.44
N GLY A 121 23.21 27.19 -32.23
CA GLY A 121 22.57 28.36 -31.60
C GLY A 121 22.64 29.64 -32.43
N VAL A 122 22.85 29.55 -33.74
CA VAL A 122 22.94 30.71 -34.65
C VAL A 122 21.53 31.12 -35.11
N SER A 123 21.05 32.29 -34.69
CA SER A 123 19.72 32.82 -35.05
C SER A 123 19.78 34.06 -35.97
N PRO A 124 18.93 34.14 -37.03
CA PRO A 124 17.91 33.16 -37.41
C PRO A 124 18.48 31.93 -38.15
N THR A 125 17.86 30.77 -37.96
CA THR A 125 18.24 29.48 -38.59
C THR A 125 17.74 29.39 -40.05
N ALA A 126 18.10 30.37 -40.86
CA ALA A 126 17.54 30.58 -42.20
C ALA A 126 18.22 29.77 -43.32
N GLY A 127 19.29 29.03 -43.01
CA GLY A 127 20.08 28.29 -44.01
C GLY A 127 20.88 29.20 -44.95
N TYR A 128 21.04 30.47 -44.59
CA TYR A 128 21.87 31.46 -45.28
C TYR A 128 23.25 31.54 -44.62
N PHE A 129 24.33 31.41 -45.38
CA PHE A 129 25.70 31.45 -44.87
C PHE A 129 26.23 32.90 -44.80
N GLY A 130 25.66 33.68 -43.87
CA GLY A 130 26.02 35.08 -43.66
C GLY A 130 27.10 35.30 -42.58
N PRO A 131 27.38 36.57 -42.21
CA PRO A 131 28.44 36.92 -41.25
C PRO A 131 28.36 36.19 -39.91
N LYS A 132 27.16 36.02 -39.36
CA LYS A 132 26.94 35.27 -38.10
C LYS A 132 27.33 33.79 -38.22
N THR A 133 27.02 33.16 -39.35
CA THR A 133 27.33 31.75 -39.59
C THR A 133 28.80 31.55 -39.92
N ARG A 134 29.44 32.49 -40.62
CA ARG A 134 30.90 32.51 -40.79
C ARG A 134 31.63 32.65 -39.47
N ALA A 135 31.20 33.56 -38.59
CA ALA A 135 31.78 33.71 -37.26
C ALA A 135 31.65 32.41 -36.43
N ALA A 136 30.49 31.75 -36.52
CA ALA A 136 30.26 30.47 -35.84
C ALA A 136 31.10 29.31 -36.43
N ILE A 137 31.31 29.23 -37.74
CA ILE A 137 32.22 28.23 -38.33
C ILE A 137 33.68 28.53 -37.96
N ALA A 138 34.08 29.80 -37.97
CA ALA A 138 35.40 30.27 -37.55
C ALA A 138 35.68 30.04 -36.04
N SER A 139 34.63 29.95 -35.20
CA SER A 139 34.77 29.58 -33.79
C SER A 139 34.82 28.06 -33.55
N VAL A 140 34.47 27.24 -34.55
CA VAL A 140 34.51 25.76 -34.48
C VAL A 140 35.78 25.20 -35.13
N GLY A 141 36.34 25.87 -36.13
CA GLY A 141 37.71 25.67 -36.60
C GLY A 141 38.52 26.90 -36.23
N GLY A 142 39.24 26.87 -35.10
CA GLY A 142 39.88 28.02 -34.49
C GLY A 142 40.69 28.87 -35.46
N VAL A 143 40.07 29.92 -36.00
CA VAL A 143 40.72 31.08 -36.61
C VAL A 143 39.87 32.31 -36.33
N THR A 144 40.39 33.20 -35.50
CA THR A 144 39.89 34.55 -35.27
C THR A 144 40.03 35.39 -36.56
N PRO A 145 39.08 36.30 -36.88
CA PRO A 145 39.20 37.18 -38.04
C PRO A 145 40.33 38.22 -37.83
N PRO A 146 40.96 38.72 -38.91
CA PRO A 146 42.11 39.60 -38.80
C PRO A 146 41.72 40.96 -38.21
N PRO A 147 42.41 41.45 -37.16
CA PRO A 147 42.50 42.87 -36.93
C PRO A 147 43.31 43.47 -38.09
N SER A 148 42.73 44.48 -38.72
CA SER A 148 43.50 45.47 -39.46
C SER A 148 44.64 46.00 -38.58
N GLY A 149 45.88 45.68 -38.95
CA GLY A 149 47.10 46.34 -38.46
C GLY A 149 47.64 45.82 -37.13
N GLY A 150 48.38 44.71 -37.18
CA GLY A 150 49.25 44.25 -36.10
C GLY A 150 49.62 42.78 -36.32
N GLY A 151 50.83 42.51 -36.81
CA GLY A 151 51.30 41.13 -37.03
C GLY A 151 51.26 40.28 -35.76
N PRO A 152 51.28 38.94 -35.86
CA PRO A 152 51.39 38.08 -34.69
C PRO A 152 52.63 38.47 -33.88
N VAL A 153 52.45 38.84 -32.62
CA VAL A 153 53.55 39.06 -31.69
C VAL A 153 54.19 37.68 -31.45
N VAL A 154 55.20 37.35 -32.24
CA VAL A 154 56.06 36.19 -32.04
C VAL A 154 56.72 36.37 -30.67
N ALA A 155 56.50 35.44 -29.75
CA ALA A 155 57.19 35.44 -28.47
C ALA A 155 58.71 35.52 -28.73
N PRO A 156 59.44 36.45 -28.09
CA PRO A 156 60.87 36.59 -28.35
C PRO A 156 61.61 35.31 -27.97
N ALA A 157 62.74 35.02 -28.62
CA ALA A 157 63.52 33.80 -28.33
C ALA A 157 63.95 33.73 -26.86
N SER A 158 64.22 34.87 -26.23
CA SER A 158 64.47 35.07 -24.80
C SER A 158 63.98 36.45 -24.35
N GLY A 159 63.78 36.65 -23.05
CA GLY A 159 63.35 37.92 -22.47
C GLY A 159 61.85 38.02 -22.21
N LEU A 160 61.36 39.24 -21.94
CA LEU A 160 59.94 39.54 -21.74
C LEU A 160 59.51 40.63 -22.73
N SER A 161 58.42 40.39 -23.47
CA SER A 161 57.86 41.35 -24.41
C SER A 161 56.67 42.10 -23.81
N VAL A 162 56.67 43.43 -23.98
CA VAL A 162 55.67 44.34 -23.40
C VAL A 162 54.95 45.08 -24.54
N THR A 163 53.64 44.89 -24.64
CA THR A 163 52.82 45.53 -25.69
C THR A 163 51.49 46.02 -25.14
N LEU A 164 50.90 47.04 -25.77
CA LEU A 164 49.54 47.46 -25.44
C LEU A 164 48.60 46.29 -25.77
N SER A 165 47.76 45.89 -24.81
CA SER A 165 46.83 44.80 -25.04
C SER A 165 45.76 45.20 -26.04
N ALA A 166 45.32 44.27 -26.89
CA ALA A 166 44.13 44.46 -27.72
C ALA A 166 42.85 44.69 -26.87
N SER A 167 42.89 44.32 -25.59
CA SER A 167 41.84 44.57 -24.61
C SER A 167 41.93 45.95 -23.93
N ASN A 168 42.84 46.82 -24.38
CA ASN A 168 42.99 48.15 -23.80
C ASN A 168 41.67 48.92 -23.82
N PRO A 169 41.22 49.47 -22.68
CA PRO A 169 39.96 50.19 -22.60
C PRO A 169 39.88 51.34 -23.61
N VAL A 170 38.75 51.45 -24.31
CA VAL A 170 38.49 52.55 -25.25
C VAL A 170 38.39 53.89 -24.51
N ALA A 171 38.70 54.98 -25.19
CA ALA A 171 38.51 56.32 -24.65
C ALA A 171 37.07 56.52 -24.16
N GLY A 172 36.90 57.09 -22.97
CA GLY A 172 35.60 57.13 -22.30
C GLY A 172 35.53 58.07 -21.11
N SER A 173 34.46 57.95 -20.32
CA SER A 173 34.22 58.82 -19.16
C SER A 173 34.60 58.14 -17.85
N ILE A 174 35.30 58.87 -16.98
CA ILE A 174 35.47 58.53 -15.56
C ILE A 174 34.37 59.26 -14.80
N ILE A 175 33.40 58.53 -14.25
CA ILE A 175 32.29 59.14 -13.52
C ILE A 175 32.67 59.34 -12.05
N SER A 176 32.60 60.58 -11.57
CA SER A 176 32.84 60.95 -10.18
C SER A 176 31.77 61.92 -9.68
N GLY A 177 30.89 61.47 -8.80
CA GLY A 177 29.87 62.29 -8.13
C GLY A 177 29.95 62.15 -6.61
N ALA A 178 28.82 62.36 -5.92
CA ALA A 178 28.70 62.12 -4.48
C ALA A 178 28.86 60.62 -4.14
N THR A 179 28.46 59.74 -5.06
CA THR A 179 28.82 58.32 -5.08
C THR A 179 29.87 58.09 -6.16
N THR A 180 30.88 57.27 -5.89
CA THR A 180 32.01 57.07 -6.81
C THR A 180 31.93 55.72 -7.51
N ALA A 181 32.29 55.71 -8.79
CA ALA A 181 32.71 54.50 -9.47
C ALA A 181 34.04 54.00 -8.87
N ALA A 182 34.32 52.71 -8.99
CA ALA A 182 35.55 52.11 -8.47
C ALA A 182 36.04 51.00 -9.41
N ARG A 183 37.35 50.77 -9.50
CA ARG A 183 38.01 49.82 -10.40
C ARG A 183 37.71 50.10 -11.87
N ILE A 184 37.74 51.38 -12.27
CA ILE A 184 37.58 51.76 -13.69
C ILE A 184 38.86 51.34 -14.44
N PRO A 185 38.77 50.43 -15.42
CA PRO A 185 39.94 50.03 -16.21
C PRO A 185 40.33 51.20 -17.13
N VAL A 186 41.60 51.60 -17.08
CA VAL A 186 42.14 52.77 -17.80
C VAL A 186 43.32 52.43 -18.73
N PHE A 187 43.92 51.26 -18.57
CA PHE A 187 45.02 50.78 -19.41
C PHE A 187 45.08 49.26 -19.39
N ALA A 188 45.47 48.58 -20.46
CA ALA A 188 45.79 47.15 -20.43
C ALA A 188 47.07 46.81 -21.21
N VAL A 189 47.88 45.92 -20.65
CA VAL A 189 49.19 45.49 -21.16
C VAL A 189 49.23 43.98 -21.32
N ASP A 190 49.80 43.52 -22.43
CA ASP A 190 50.16 42.12 -22.65
C ASP A 190 51.66 41.94 -22.34
N LEU A 191 51.96 41.04 -21.39
CA LEU A 191 53.30 40.64 -21.00
C LEU A 191 53.53 39.21 -21.52
N THR A 192 54.49 39.04 -22.44
CA THR A 192 54.76 37.75 -23.10
C THR A 192 56.17 37.26 -22.79
N ALA A 193 56.28 36.15 -22.06
CA ALA A 193 57.57 35.52 -21.79
C ALA A 193 58.15 34.91 -23.07
N GLY A 194 59.46 34.99 -23.23
CA GLY A 194 60.15 34.31 -24.31
C GLY A 194 60.02 32.79 -24.25
N THR A 195 60.26 32.11 -25.37
CA THR A 195 60.07 30.65 -25.45
C THR A 195 61.15 29.84 -24.72
N ALA A 196 62.32 30.43 -24.45
CA ALA A 196 63.44 29.73 -23.82
C ALA A 196 63.28 29.51 -22.31
N SER A 197 62.59 30.40 -21.59
CA SER A 197 62.42 30.32 -20.13
C SER A 197 61.24 31.17 -19.66
N GLY A 198 60.58 30.75 -18.60
CA GLY A 198 59.56 31.57 -17.93
C GLY A 198 60.19 32.73 -17.18
N VAL A 199 59.39 33.76 -16.89
CA VAL A 199 59.80 34.97 -16.19
C VAL A 199 58.85 35.28 -15.04
N THR A 200 59.34 35.95 -14.01
CA THR A 200 58.53 36.44 -12.88
C THR A 200 58.68 37.96 -12.81
N VAL A 201 57.57 38.68 -12.99
CA VAL A 201 57.54 40.14 -12.93
C VAL A 201 57.45 40.59 -11.47
N GLN A 202 58.38 41.48 -11.09
CA GLN A 202 58.60 41.98 -9.73
C GLN A 202 58.13 43.43 -9.54
N THR A 203 58.21 44.25 -10.59
CA THR A 203 57.73 45.64 -10.59
C THR A 203 57.01 45.99 -11.89
N LEU A 204 55.94 46.78 -11.78
CA LEU A 204 55.27 47.46 -12.89
C LEU A 204 54.96 48.91 -12.49
N LYS A 205 55.27 49.89 -13.35
CA LYS A 205 54.92 51.29 -13.14
C LYS A 205 54.14 51.86 -14.32
N PHE A 206 53.18 52.72 -14.00
CA PHE A 206 52.36 53.45 -14.97
C PHE A 206 52.42 54.95 -14.69
N THR A 207 52.76 55.74 -15.70
CA THR A 207 52.81 57.20 -15.61
C THR A 207 51.50 57.81 -16.12
N LYS A 208 50.92 58.71 -15.33
CA LYS A 208 49.73 59.49 -15.62
C LYS A 208 50.09 60.72 -16.48
N GLN A 209 49.29 61.01 -17.49
CA GLN A 209 49.33 62.24 -18.29
C GLN A 209 47.97 62.93 -18.26
N GLY A 210 47.95 64.26 -18.29
CA GLY A 210 46.73 65.08 -18.24
C GLY A 210 46.68 65.99 -17.01
N VAL A 211 45.52 66.62 -16.78
CA VAL A 211 45.32 67.67 -15.77
C VAL A 211 44.75 67.15 -14.45
N LEU A 212 44.55 65.84 -14.33
CA LEU A 212 44.03 65.20 -13.13
C LEU A 212 45.10 65.14 -12.03
N SER A 213 44.82 65.61 -10.80
CA SER A 213 45.78 65.56 -9.68
C SER A 213 46.04 64.12 -9.21
N ASP A 214 47.16 63.89 -8.53
CA ASP A 214 47.44 62.56 -7.93
C ASP A 214 46.42 62.22 -6.83
N THR A 215 45.97 63.22 -6.06
CA THR A 215 44.92 63.09 -5.04
C THR A 215 43.55 62.71 -5.61
N ALA A 216 43.34 62.83 -6.91
CA ALA A 216 42.10 62.44 -7.59
C ALA A 216 42.03 60.93 -7.89
N VAL A 217 43.12 60.19 -7.68
CA VAL A 217 43.15 58.72 -7.73
C VAL A 217 43.23 58.21 -6.29
N SER A 218 42.10 57.71 -5.76
CA SER A 218 42.03 57.20 -4.39
C SER A 218 42.70 55.84 -4.23
N SER A 219 42.72 55.02 -5.30
CA SER A 219 43.39 53.73 -5.31
C SER A 219 43.68 53.28 -6.75
N ALA A 220 44.58 52.32 -6.91
CA ALA A 220 44.89 51.70 -8.19
C ALA A 220 45.20 50.21 -8.03
N TYR A 221 44.79 49.43 -9.03
CA TYR A 221 44.83 47.97 -9.02
C TYR A 221 45.36 47.42 -10.33
N LEU A 222 46.11 46.34 -10.24
CA LEU A 222 46.42 45.47 -11.36
C LEU A 222 45.39 44.34 -11.38
N ILE A 223 44.70 44.18 -12.51
CA ILE A 223 43.64 43.20 -12.70
C ILE A 223 44.05 42.22 -13.78
N GLU A 224 43.84 40.93 -13.54
CA GLU A 224 43.93 39.89 -14.55
C GLU A 224 42.63 39.08 -14.53
N SER A 225 42.03 38.86 -15.71
CA SER A 225 40.81 38.07 -15.84
C SER A 225 39.70 38.45 -14.83
N GLY A 226 39.55 39.76 -14.57
CA GLY A 226 38.56 40.30 -13.62
C GLY A 226 38.97 40.26 -12.13
N LYS A 227 40.01 39.53 -11.75
CA LYS A 227 40.54 39.45 -10.37
C LYS A 227 41.61 40.51 -10.13
N VAL A 228 41.56 41.20 -9.00
CA VAL A 228 42.68 42.05 -8.54
C VAL A 228 43.84 41.15 -8.12
N VAL A 229 44.98 41.31 -8.78
CA VAL A 229 46.22 40.54 -8.51
C VAL A 229 47.24 41.35 -7.70
N ALA A 230 47.15 42.68 -7.74
CA ALA A 230 47.96 43.57 -6.91
C ALA A 230 47.26 44.92 -6.70
N GLN A 231 47.49 45.53 -5.54
CA GLN A 231 47.20 46.94 -5.29
C GLN A 231 48.51 47.73 -5.43
N TYR A 232 48.41 48.99 -5.86
CA TYR A 232 49.57 49.86 -5.99
C TYR A 232 50.31 50.03 -4.65
N SER A 233 51.62 50.15 -4.70
CA SER A 233 52.48 50.42 -3.54
C SER A 233 52.68 51.91 -3.29
N SER A 234 52.66 52.74 -4.33
CA SER A 234 52.77 54.20 -4.21
C SER A 234 52.26 54.95 -5.45
N LEU A 235 51.73 56.16 -5.25
CA LEU A 235 51.41 57.13 -6.29
C LEU A 235 52.07 58.47 -5.92
N SER A 236 53.05 58.90 -6.71
CA SER A 236 53.73 60.17 -6.51
C SER A 236 54.23 60.73 -7.84
N SER A 237 54.09 62.04 -8.03
CA SER A 237 54.50 62.76 -9.24
C SER A 237 53.93 62.14 -10.51
N GLY A 238 52.68 61.68 -10.45
CA GLY A 238 51.98 61.02 -11.55
C GLY A 238 52.36 59.56 -11.81
N VAL A 239 53.25 58.92 -11.04
CA VAL A 239 53.66 57.53 -11.26
C VAL A 239 53.00 56.59 -10.27
N ILE A 240 52.16 55.67 -10.77
CA ILE A 240 51.60 54.54 -10.01
C ILE A 240 52.61 53.40 -10.06
N SER A 241 53.11 52.97 -8.91
CA SER A 241 54.05 51.84 -8.79
C SER A 241 53.38 50.62 -8.18
N PHE A 242 53.71 49.44 -8.70
CA PHE A 242 53.42 48.13 -8.11
C PHE A 242 54.76 47.44 -7.86
N ASN A 243 55.15 47.28 -6.59
CA ASN A 243 56.42 46.67 -6.19
C ASN A 243 56.18 45.34 -5.47
N GLY A 244 57.18 44.45 -5.46
CA GLY A 244 57.09 43.17 -4.75
C GLY A 244 56.09 42.21 -5.39
N LEU A 245 55.85 42.37 -6.69
CA LEU A 245 55.04 41.45 -7.46
C LEU A 245 55.72 40.07 -7.52
N ASN A 246 54.91 39.03 -7.72
CA ASN A 246 55.38 37.67 -7.97
C ASN A 246 54.53 37.08 -9.12
N LEU A 247 54.52 37.78 -10.26
CA LEU A 247 53.67 37.42 -11.40
C LEU A 247 54.47 36.54 -12.36
N SER A 248 54.37 35.22 -12.16
CA SER A 248 55.04 34.25 -13.02
C SER A 248 54.32 34.07 -14.37
N ILE A 249 55.06 34.15 -15.46
CA ILE A 249 54.63 33.90 -16.83
C ILE A 249 55.47 32.73 -17.35
N ALA A 250 54.82 31.60 -17.65
CA ALA A 250 55.52 30.42 -18.16
C ALA A 250 56.13 30.68 -19.55
N ALA A 251 57.16 29.92 -19.92
CA ALA A 251 57.87 30.09 -21.19
C ALA A 251 56.90 30.07 -22.39
N GLY A 252 57.04 31.06 -23.27
CA GLY A 252 56.18 31.23 -24.46
C GLY A 252 54.72 31.60 -24.16
N GLN A 253 54.35 31.81 -22.91
CA GLN A 253 52.99 32.24 -22.54
C GLN A 253 52.89 33.75 -22.46
N ARG A 254 51.65 34.24 -22.65
CA ARG A 254 51.27 35.63 -22.52
C ARG A 254 50.26 35.78 -21.39
N ARG A 255 50.45 36.80 -20.56
CA ARG A 255 49.49 37.23 -19.53
C ARG A 255 49.09 38.68 -19.78
N THR A 256 47.81 38.98 -19.61
CA THR A 256 47.24 40.30 -19.84
C THR A 256 46.85 40.92 -18.52
N PHE A 257 47.32 42.14 -18.26
CA PHE A 257 47.02 42.87 -17.04
C PHE A 257 46.38 44.23 -17.37
N ALA A 258 45.28 44.56 -16.68
CA ALA A 258 44.65 45.87 -16.76
C ALA A 258 44.99 46.71 -15.52
N LEU A 259 45.40 47.96 -15.73
CA LEU A 259 45.39 48.98 -14.68
C LEU A 259 43.97 49.50 -14.53
N ALA A 260 43.46 49.44 -13.31
CA ALA A 260 42.22 50.08 -12.93
C ALA A 260 42.43 51.07 -11.79
N ILE A 261 41.64 52.14 -11.77
CA ILE A 261 41.72 53.19 -10.75
C ILE A 261 40.37 53.42 -10.07
N ASP A 262 40.45 53.87 -8.82
CA ASP A 262 39.32 54.43 -8.08
C ASP A 262 39.43 55.95 -8.14
N PRO A 263 38.52 56.66 -8.82
CA PRO A 263 38.46 58.12 -8.76
C PRO A 263 38.03 58.60 -7.37
N ALA A 264 38.61 59.71 -6.91
CA ALA A 264 38.12 60.41 -5.72
C ALA A 264 36.70 60.95 -5.96
N ALA A 265 35.98 61.25 -4.88
CA ALA A 265 34.63 61.83 -4.96
C ALA A 265 34.66 63.28 -5.43
N ASN A 266 33.60 63.72 -6.12
CA ASN A 266 33.37 65.10 -6.53
C ASN A 266 34.49 65.73 -7.38
N LEU A 267 35.06 64.97 -8.32
CA LEU A 267 36.06 65.53 -9.25
C LEU A 267 35.43 66.52 -10.23
N SER A 268 36.19 67.55 -10.60
CA SER A 268 35.76 68.54 -11.60
C SER A 268 35.58 67.88 -12.97
N ALA A 269 34.37 67.98 -13.53
CA ALA A 269 34.07 67.52 -14.87
C ALA A 269 34.92 68.26 -15.92
N GLY A 270 35.29 67.55 -17.00
CA GLY A 270 36.09 68.09 -18.11
C GLY A 270 37.60 67.85 -17.98
N ASN A 271 38.11 67.47 -16.80
CA ASN A 271 39.51 67.07 -16.65
C ASN A 271 39.82 65.79 -17.45
N THR A 272 40.93 65.75 -18.17
CA THR A 272 41.36 64.56 -18.94
C THR A 272 42.55 63.85 -18.29
N VAL A 273 42.60 62.52 -18.44
CA VAL A 273 43.70 61.67 -17.96
C VAL A 273 43.98 60.51 -18.92
N SER A 274 45.25 60.17 -19.13
CA SER A 274 45.71 58.94 -19.79
C SER A 274 46.85 58.31 -18.99
N PHE A 275 47.15 57.04 -19.27
CA PHE A 275 48.24 56.30 -18.63
C PHE A 275 49.14 55.67 -19.68
N TYR A 276 50.43 55.59 -19.37
CA TYR A 276 51.42 54.97 -20.25
C TYR A 276 52.57 54.33 -19.44
N ILE A 277 53.24 53.36 -20.03
CA ILE A 277 54.51 52.82 -19.52
C ILE A 277 55.62 53.58 -20.26
N ARG A 278 56.49 54.31 -19.55
CA ARG A 278 57.38 55.30 -20.15
C ARG A 278 58.61 54.66 -20.79
N SER A 279 59.22 53.69 -20.11
CA SER A 279 60.42 52.98 -20.59
C SER A 279 60.48 51.55 -20.03
N ALA A 280 61.43 50.76 -20.52
CA ALA A 280 61.71 49.41 -20.00
C ALA A 280 62.01 49.40 -18.49
N ASP A 281 62.63 50.46 -17.94
CA ASP A 281 62.98 50.57 -16.50
C ASP A 281 61.76 50.65 -15.57
N ASP A 282 60.56 50.90 -16.12
CA ASP A 282 59.31 50.87 -15.37
C ASP A 282 58.83 49.44 -15.07
N ILE A 283 59.54 48.42 -15.59
CA ILE A 283 59.25 47.00 -15.42
C ILE A 283 60.52 46.29 -14.95
N THR A 284 60.39 45.38 -13.97
CA THR A 284 61.49 44.48 -13.60
C THR A 284 60.98 43.05 -13.57
N ALA A 285 61.73 42.13 -14.17
CA ALA A 285 61.44 40.70 -14.15
C ALA A 285 62.71 39.87 -13.91
N VAL A 286 62.53 38.67 -13.39
CA VAL A 286 63.60 37.69 -13.15
C VAL A 286 63.27 36.33 -13.75
N ASP A 287 64.27 35.52 -14.09
CA ASP A 287 64.07 34.10 -14.43
C ASP A 287 63.97 33.21 -13.17
N ALA A 288 63.79 31.90 -13.38
CA ALA A 288 63.74 30.91 -12.28
C ALA A 288 65.06 30.80 -11.48
N ALA A 289 66.18 31.30 -12.01
CA ALA A 289 67.48 31.39 -11.34
C ALA A 289 67.71 32.76 -10.67
N ASN A 290 66.69 33.62 -10.65
CA ASN A 290 66.69 34.97 -10.09
C ASN A 290 67.61 35.97 -10.82
N ASN A 291 67.93 35.71 -12.10
CA ASN A 291 68.67 36.65 -12.94
C ASN A 291 67.72 37.71 -13.53
N THR A 292 68.16 38.96 -13.62
CA THR A 292 67.38 40.04 -14.24
C THR A 292 67.16 39.79 -15.73
N ILE A 293 65.92 39.96 -16.17
CA ILE A 293 65.51 39.84 -17.57
C ILE A 293 65.46 41.22 -18.22
N THR A 294 65.97 41.33 -19.45
CA THR A 294 65.83 42.53 -20.27
C THR A 294 64.48 42.55 -20.98
N GLU A 295 63.73 43.61 -20.77
CA GLU A 295 62.41 43.85 -21.35
C GLU A 295 62.53 44.35 -22.81
N ASN A 296 61.72 43.81 -23.71
CA ASN A 296 61.69 44.16 -25.14
C ASN A 296 60.32 44.72 -25.53
N GLY A 297 60.28 45.95 -26.05
CA GLY A 297 59.03 46.61 -26.45
C GLY A 297 59.26 47.98 -27.08
N MET A 298 58.23 48.51 -27.74
CA MET A 298 58.22 49.90 -28.20
C MET A 298 57.67 50.79 -27.08
N PHE A 299 58.53 51.61 -26.48
CA PHE A 299 58.16 52.55 -25.42
C PHE A 299 58.11 54.00 -25.95
N PRO A 300 57.20 54.86 -25.46
CA PRO A 300 56.22 54.57 -24.41
C PRO A 300 55.02 53.74 -24.93
N VAL A 301 54.55 52.79 -24.11
CA VAL A 301 53.31 52.05 -24.38
C VAL A 301 52.15 52.90 -23.85
N SER A 302 51.38 53.53 -24.73
CA SER A 302 50.38 54.55 -24.37
C SER A 302 48.94 54.03 -24.47
N GLY A 303 48.12 54.31 -23.46
CA GLY A 303 46.71 53.95 -23.44
C GLY A 303 45.79 55.06 -23.95
N SER A 304 44.49 54.86 -23.75
CA SER A 304 43.44 55.79 -24.17
C SER A 304 43.34 57.01 -23.24
N ILE A 305 42.71 58.08 -23.72
CA ILE A 305 42.39 59.28 -22.93
C ILE A 305 40.98 59.14 -22.34
N PHE A 306 40.84 59.45 -21.06
CA PHE A 306 39.58 59.47 -20.32
C PHE A 306 39.24 60.89 -19.89
N THR A 307 37.94 61.22 -19.85
CA THR A 307 37.43 62.52 -19.39
C THR A 307 36.58 62.35 -18.13
N VAL A 308 36.81 63.17 -17.11
CA VAL A 308 36.00 63.16 -15.88
C VAL A 308 34.60 63.73 -16.19
N THR A 309 33.56 63.02 -15.75
CA THR A 309 32.15 63.41 -15.85
C THR A 309 31.46 63.23 -14.49
N THR A 310 30.42 64.02 -14.21
CA THR A 310 29.62 63.90 -12.97
C THR A 310 28.17 63.56 -13.28
N VAL A 311 27.52 62.75 -12.42
CA VAL A 311 26.09 62.40 -12.53
C VAL A 311 25.43 62.52 -11.16
N SER A 312 24.19 63.03 -11.10
CA SER A 312 23.51 63.33 -9.83
C SER A 312 22.04 62.90 -9.75
N ASN A 313 21.37 62.62 -10.87
CA ASN A 313 19.96 62.17 -10.86
C ASN A 313 19.62 61.23 -12.04
N PRO A 314 19.53 59.91 -11.82
CA PRO A 314 19.97 59.21 -10.60
C PRO A 314 21.50 59.18 -10.51
N SER A 315 22.04 59.21 -9.29
CA SER A 315 23.45 58.94 -9.03
C SER A 315 23.80 57.48 -9.32
N ILE A 316 25.09 57.16 -9.42
CA ILE A 316 25.57 55.78 -9.56
C ILE A 316 25.04 54.92 -8.39
N ALA A 317 24.73 53.65 -8.67
CA ALA A 317 24.34 52.66 -7.67
C ALA A 317 25.27 52.61 -6.46
N VAL A 318 24.65 52.36 -5.30
CA VAL A 318 25.36 52.06 -4.04
C VAL A 318 25.13 50.59 -3.73
N LEU A 319 26.20 49.83 -3.52
CA LEU A 319 26.13 48.43 -3.10
C LEU A 319 26.79 48.28 -1.72
N THR A 320 26.01 47.82 -0.75
CA THR A 320 26.50 47.42 0.57
C THR A 320 26.38 45.90 0.73
N ILE A 321 27.41 45.24 1.25
CA ILE A 321 27.40 43.81 1.57
C ILE A 321 27.70 43.64 3.06
N SER A 322 26.86 42.91 3.78
CA SER A 322 27.02 42.63 5.21
C SER A 322 26.97 41.13 5.49
N SER A 323 27.84 40.63 6.36
CA SER A 323 27.80 39.22 6.78
C SER A 323 26.52 38.91 7.55
N SER A 324 26.11 37.64 7.50
CA SER A 324 25.01 37.09 8.29
C SER A 324 25.46 35.77 8.93
N SER A 325 24.94 35.47 10.11
CA SER A 325 25.31 34.24 10.82
C SER A 325 24.73 33.00 10.12
N VAL A 326 25.53 31.93 10.04
CA VAL A 326 25.08 30.57 9.71
C VAL A 326 25.41 29.63 10.88
N GLY A 327 24.97 28.36 10.83
CA GLY A 327 25.30 27.37 11.87
C GLY A 327 26.82 27.19 12.04
N GLY A 328 27.29 27.11 13.29
CA GLY A 328 28.72 27.19 13.62
C GLY A 328 29.49 25.87 13.65
N SER A 329 28.85 24.73 13.36
CA SER A 329 29.48 23.40 13.47
C SER A 329 29.01 22.44 12.38
N VAL A 330 29.92 21.62 11.85
CA VAL A 330 29.67 20.64 10.78
C VAL A 330 30.54 19.41 10.97
N TYR A 331 30.06 18.19 10.72
CA TYR A 331 30.94 17.02 10.73
C TYR A 331 31.81 16.99 9.46
N ALA A 332 33.07 16.58 9.60
CA ALA A 332 33.89 16.20 8.42
C ALA A 332 33.13 15.16 7.59
N GLY A 333 33.32 15.11 6.27
CA GLY A 333 32.57 14.28 5.32
C GLY A 333 31.16 14.75 4.95
N THR A 334 30.66 15.87 5.51
CA THR A 334 29.34 16.41 5.15
C THR A 334 29.41 17.17 3.83
N GLN A 335 28.53 16.84 2.89
CA GLN A 335 28.43 17.49 1.57
C GLN A 335 27.31 18.54 1.55
N ASN A 336 27.45 19.52 0.66
CA ASN A 336 26.48 20.55 0.34
C ASN A 336 25.99 21.34 1.57
N VAL A 337 26.95 21.76 2.41
CA VAL A 337 26.70 22.50 3.65
C VAL A 337 26.71 24.00 3.38
N LEU A 338 25.75 24.73 3.94
CA LEU A 338 25.77 26.20 3.95
C LEU A 338 26.88 26.67 4.89
N VAL A 339 27.96 27.21 4.34
CA VAL A 339 29.17 27.60 5.09
C VAL A 339 29.33 29.10 5.28
N SER A 340 28.61 29.91 4.51
CA SER A 340 28.64 31.37 4.65
C SER A 340 27.36 32.00 4.08
N GLN A 341 26.91 33.09 4.69
CA GLN A 341 25.75 33.85 4.22
C GLN A 341 25.99 35.36 4.38
N TRP A 342 25.51 36.13 3.40
CA TRP A 342 25.69 37.57 3.30
C TRP A 342 24.41 38.22 2.78
N SER A 343 24.13 39.43 3.23
CA SER A 343 23.05 40.26 2.71
C SER A 343 23.65 41.39 1.87
N THR A 344 23.11 41.58 0.68
CA THR A 344 23.43 42.72 -0.19
C THR A 344 22.30 43.74 -0.12
N SER A 345 22.61 45.02 -0.18
CA SER A 345 21.64 46.12 -0.26
C SER A 345 22.06 47.06 -1.40
N VAL A 346 21.20 47.18 -2.41
CA VAL A 346 21.44 47.99 -3.61
C VAL A 346 20.54 49.23 -3.58
N GLY A 347 21.14 50.41 -3.68
CA GLY A 347 20.46 51.71 -3.78
C GLY A 347 20.67 52.39 -5.13
N ASN A 348 19.83 53.38 -5.43
CA ASN A 348 19.77 54.18 -6.67
C ASN A 348 19.35 53.42 -7.93
N SER A 349 20.12 52.43 -8.38
CA SER A 349 19.87 51.65 -9.60
C SER A 349 20.33 50.19 -9.42
N PRO A 350 19.76 49.22 -10.17
CA PRO A 350 20.23 47.84 -10.13
C PRO A 350 21.70 47.71 -10.58
N VAL A 351 22.38 46.69 -10.05
CA VAL A 351 23.77 46.36 -10.43
C VAL A 351 23.88 44.95 -10.98
N ASN A 352 24.82 44.73 -11.89
CA ASN A 352 25.23 43.42 -12.36
C ASN A 352 26.51 43.00 -11.61
N LEU A 353 26.40 42.02 -10.72
CA LEU A 353 27.54 41.41 -10.05
C LEU A 353 28.31 40.54 -11.05
N ALA A 354 29.55 40.94 -11.34
CA ALA A 354 30.39 40.32 -12.35
C ALA A 354 31.53 39.49 -11.75
N SER A 355 31.99 39.75 -10.53
CA SER A 355 32.83 38.79 -9.80
C SER A 355 32.79 39.00 -8.29
N LEU A 356 33.15 37.96 -7.55
CA LEU A 356 33.23 37.95 -6.10
C LEU A 356 34.38 37.04 -5.63
N ASN A 357 35.27 37.55 -4.78
CA ASN A 357 36.38 36.80 -4.21
C ASN A 357 36.27 36.71 -2.69
N PHE A 358 36.10 35.51 -2.15
CA PHE A 358 36.24 35.33 -0.71
C PHE A 358 37.66 34.91 -0.34
N LYS A 359 38.14 35.41 0.79
CA LYS A 359 39.30 34.84 1.47
C LYS A 359 38.82 33.83 2.51
N VAL A 360 39.19 32.57 2.34
CA VAL A 360 38.93 31.51 3.31
C VAL A 360 40.10 31.43 4.27
N ILE A 361 39.86 31.76 5.52
CA ILE A 361 40.86 31.67 6.60
C ILE A 361 40.42 30.62 7.63
N GLY A 362 41.26 30.43 8.64
CA GLY A 362 41.08 29.40 9.66
C GLY A 362 42.02 28.22 9.46
N SER A 363 41.95 27.32 10.41
CA SER A 363 42.93 26.25 10.63
C SER A 363 42.72 25.01 9.75
N ALA A 364 41.56 24.88 9.10
CA ALA A 364 41.27 23.78 8.18
C ALA A 364 42.11 23.85 6.88
N ASN A 365 42.49 22.68 6.37
CA ASN A 365 43.17 22.54 5.08
C ASN A 365 42.23 22.97 3.95
N LYS A 366 42.69 23.88 3.09
CA LYS A 366 41.87 24.43 1.98
C LYS A 366 41.48 23.37 0.97
N GLY A 367 42.29 22.34 0.78
CA GLY A 367 41.97 21.19 -0.06
C GLY A 367 40.81 20.33 0.44
N ASP A 368 40.44 20.44 1.72
CA ASP A 368 39.31 19.71 2.30
C ASP A 368 37.96 20.43 2.11
N ILE A 369 37.98 21.69 1.67
CA ILE A 369 36.78 22.49 1.38
C ILE A 369 36.54 22.43 -0.13
N LYS A 370 35.67 21.52 -0.56
CA LYS A 370 35.46 21.16 -1.97
C LYS A 370 34.11 21.61 -2.49
N ASN A 371 33.98 21.60 -3.82
CA ASN A 371 32.72 21.87 -4.53
C ASN A 371 32.00 23.14 -4.04
N VAL A 372 32.75 24.24 -3.92
CA VAL A 372 32.24 25.50 -3.39
C VAL A 372 31.34 26.18 -4.43
N LYS A 373 30.10 26.51 -4.03
CA LYS A 373 29.06 27.08 -4.90
C LYS A 373 28.55 28.39 -4.33
N LEU A 374 28.28 29.34 -5.23
CA LEU A 374 27.67 30.62 -4.90
C LEU A 374 26.19 30.61 -5.31
N PHE A 375 25.33 31.03 -4.40
CA PHE A 375 23.89 31.16 -4.61
C PHE A 375 23.45 32.59 -4.33
N ILE A 376 22.57 33.13 -5.18
CA ILE A 376 21.90 34.42 -4.98
C ILE A 376 20.40 34.18 -5.03
N ASN A 377 19.68 34.57 -3.97
CA ASN A 377 18.24 34.37 -3.82
C ASN A 377 17.80 32.91 -4.11
N GLY A 378 18.61 31.92 -3.69
CA GLY A 378 18.33 30.50 -3.87
C GLY A 378 18.69 29.90 -5.23
N SER A 379 19.22 30.70 -6.17
CA SER A 379 19.70 30.22 -7.48
C SER A 379 21.22 30.17 -7.52
N GLN A 380 21.81 29.07 -8.01
CA GLN A 380 23.26 28.98 -8.19
C GLN A 380 23.69 29.96 -9.29
N VAL A 381 24.73 30.75 -9.00
CA VAL A 381 25.38 31.65 -9.96
C VAL A 381 26.84 31.25 -10.11
N GLY A 382 27.36 31.36 -11.34
CA GLY A 382 28.73 30.96 -11.66
C GLY A 382 28.97 29.45 -11.60
N SER A 383 30.19 29.05 -11.96
CA SER A 383 30.63 27.65 -11.90
C SER A 383 30.95 27.20 -10.47
N THR A 384 30.74 25.93 -10.18
CA THR A 384 31.23 25.29 -8.96
C THR A 384 32.76 25.29 -8.92
N LEU A 385 33.35 25.75 -7.83
CA LEU A 385 34.79 25.63 -7.59
C LEU A 385 35.10 24.25 -7.06
N ALA A 386 36.02 23.52 -7.70
CA ALA A 386 36.38 22.16 -7.28
C ALA A 386 36.89 22.11 -5.83
N GLN A 387 37.66 23.14 -5.43
CA GLN A 387 38.13 23.34 -4.06
C GLN A 387 38.51 24.81 -3.84
N VAL A 388 38.67 25.20 -2.57
CA VAL A 388 39.29 26.48 -2.22
C VAL A 388 40.75 26.48 -2.68
N GLY A 389 41.22 27.60 -3.25
CA GLY A 389 42.60 27.75 -3.69
C GLY A 389 43.60 27.54 -2.55
N ALA A 390 44.82 27.10 -2.87
CA ALA A 390 45.88 26.91 -1.87
C ALA A 390 46.25 28.22 -1.15
N ASP A 391 46.06 29.35 -1.83
CA ASP A 391 46.19 30.70 -1.28
C ASP A 391 44.98 31.12 -0.43
N GLY A 392 43.96 30.27 -0.27
CA GLY A 392 42.71 30.57 0.43
C GLY A 392 41.70 31.37 -0.41
N SER A 393 41.94 31.60 -1.70
CA SER A 393 40.96 32.30 -2.56
C SER A 393 39.80 31.39 -2.96
N ALA A 394 38.58 31.88 -2.82
CA ALA A 394 37.38 31.32 -3.44
C ALA A 394 36.78 32.38 -4.38
N TYR A 395 37.24 32.36 -5.64
CA TYR A 395 36.91 33.34 -6.66
C TYR A 395 35.78 32.85 -7.57
N PHE A 396 34.68 33.60 -7.61
CA PHE A 396 33.56 33.36 -8.50
C PHE A 396 33.59 34.37 -9.65
N ASP A 397 33.91 33.89 -10.85
CA ASP A 397 33.81 34.65 -12.08
C ASP A 397 32.39 34.54 -12.64
N LEU A 398 31.70 35.68 -12.74
CA LEU A 398 30.36 35.81 -13.30
C LEU A 398 30.36 36.65 -14.58
N THR A 399 31.52 37.02 -15.13
CA THR A 399 31.62 37.98 -16.24
C THR A 399 30.91 37.51 -17.51
N GLY A 400 30.87 36.19 -17.77
CA GLY A 400 30.13 35.60 -18.89
C GLY A 400 28.60 35.57 -18.71
N SER A 401 28.11 35.66 -17.46
CA SER A 401 26.69 35.73 -17.13
C SER A 401 26.49 36.45 -15.79
N PRO A 402 26.61 37.79 -15.76
CA PRO A 402 26.58 38.55 -14.50
C PRO A 402 25.25 38.37 -13.75
N ALA A 403 25.33 38.27 -12.43
CA ALA A 403 24.13 38.13 -11.60
C ALA A 403 23.52 39.50 -11.32
N ARG A 404 22.27 39.72 -11.77
CA ARG A 404 21.57 40.98 -11.55
C ARG A 404 21.05 41.08 -10.11
N LEU A 405 21.48 42.11 -9.39
CA LEU A 405 20.96 42.51 -8.09
C LEU A 405 20.05 43.73 -8.29
N ASN A 406 18.76 43.53 -8.03
CA ASN A 406 17.78 44.63 -8.07
C ASN A 406 17.95 45.54 -6.85
N THR A 407 17.39 46.75 -6.92
CA THR A 407 17.32 47.68 -5.78
C THR A 407 16.60 47.02 -4.59
N GLY A 408 17.08 47.28 -3.37
CA GLY A 408 16.64 46.58 -2.17
C GLY A 408 17.63 45.49 -1.75
N THR A 409 17.16 44.50 -0.98
CA THR A 409 18.03 43.47 -0.41
C THR A 409 18.04 42.19 -1.24
N SER A 410 19.18 41.51 -1.28
CA SER A 410 19.31 40.15 -1.85
C SER A 410 20.21 39.28 -0.98
N ASN A 411 19.86 38.00 -0.88
CA ASN A 411 20.59 37.02 -0.07
C ASN A 411 21.66 36.32 -0.90
N LEU A 412 22.88 36.27 -0.38
CA LEU A 412 24.02 35.59 -0.97
C LEU A 412 24.47 34.46 -0.04
N GLN A 413 24.54 33.24 -0.58
CA GLN A 413 24.86 32.03 0.18
C GLN A 413 26.01 31.27 -0.48
N VAL A 414 26.89 30.70 0.36
CA VAL A 414 28.00 29.86 -0.08
C VAL A 414 27.81 28.46 0.46
N TYR A 415 27.77 27.48 -0.43
CA TYR A 415 27.70 26.06 -0.08
C TYR A 415 29.03 25.36 -0.40
N ALA A 416 29.44 24.40 0.43
CA ALA A 416 30.64 23.60 0.20
C ALA A 416 30.51 22.18 0.77
N ASP A 417 31.36 21.28 0.27
CA ASP A 417 31.58 19.95 0.83
C ASP A 417 32.78 20.00 1.78
N ILE A 418 32.61 19.51 3.00
CA ILE A 418 33.65 19.52 4.04
C ILE A 418 34.19 18.10 4.16
N MET A 419 35.32 17.81 3.52
CA MET A 419 35.79 16.43 3.33
C MET A 419 36.82 15.96 4.38
N GLY A 420 37.27 16.84 5.28
CA GLY A 420 38.35 16.55 6.22
C GLY A 420 38.55 17.64 7.28
N SER A 421 39.77 17.75 7.81
CA SER A 421 40.17 18.73 8.84
C SER A 421 39.32 18.74 10.13
N PRO A 422 39.06 17.59 10.78
CA PRO A 422 38.29 17.56 12.03
C PRO A 422 39.01 18.30 13.17
N SER A 423 38.23 18.88 14.08
CA SER A 423 38.65 19.79 15.15
C SER A 423 39.24 21.13 14.70
N PHE A 424 39.33 21.38 13.39
CA PHE A 424 39.74 22.67 12.85
C PHE A 424 38.52 23.51 12.45
N ASP A 425 38.79 24.75 12.08
CA ASP A 425 37.77 25.72 11.71
C ASP A 425 38.10 26.42 10.39
N PHE A 426 37.09 27.03 9.80
CA PHE A 426 37.27 27.97 8.71
C PHE A 426 36.16 29.01 8.70
N ARG A 427 36.42 30.13 8.01
CA ARG A 427 35.40 31.11 7.66
C ARG A 427 35.73 31.79 6.34
N PHE A 428 34.70 32.27 5.66
CA PHE A 428 34.81 33.07 4.45
C PHE A 428 34.81 34.55 4.84
N GLU A 429 35.72 35.33 4.27
CA GLU A 429 35.87 36.76 4.51
C GLU A 429 35.82 37.54 3.20
N LEU A 430 35.21 38.73 3.26
CA LEU A 430 35.32 39.78 2.26
C LEU A 430 36.13 40.89 2.89
N LEU A 431 37.44 40.90 2.60
CA LEU A 431 38.40 41.76 3.26
C LEU A 431 38.39 43.17 2.69
N ASN A 432 38.18 43.30 1.38
CA ASN A 432 38.31 44.57 0.68
C ASN A 432 37.10 44.85 -0.21
N SER A 433 36.81 46.15 -0.42
CA SER A 433 35.79 46.59 -1.38
C SER A 433 36.07 46.08 -2.80
N TYR A 434 37.35 45.95 -3.17
CA TYR A 434 37.77 45.47 -4.48
C TYR A 434 37.61 43.95 -4.68
N ASP A 435 37.33 43.17 -3.64
CA ASP A 435 37.03 41.74 -3.76
C ASP A 435 35.66 41.48 -4.42
N VAL A 436 34.86 42.54 -4.58
CA VAL A 436 33.56 42.54 -5.25
C VAL A 436 33.67 43.40 -6.51
N TYR A 437 33.17 42.90 -7.64
CA TYR A 437 33.06 43.69 -8.87
C TYR A 437 31.61 43.69 -9.33
N ALA A 438 30.97 44.86 -9.25
CA ALA A 438 29.60 45.07 -9.71
C ALA A 438 29.54 46.29 -10.62
N VAL A 439 28.69 46.22 -11.65
CA VAL A 439 28.54 47.26 -12.67
C VAL A 439 27.14 47.84 -12.59
N ASP A 440 27.03 49.16 -12.51
CA ASP A 440 25.78 49.90 -12.58
C ASP A 440 25.08 49.63 -13.92
N THR A 441 23.81 49.22 -13.87
CA THR A 441 23.08 48.83 -15.09
C THR A 441 22.64 50.01 -15.96
N GLN A 442 22.62 51.23 -15.41
CA GLN A 442 22.19 52.43 -16.09
C GLN A 442 23.34 53.12 -16.81
N TYR A 443 24.49 53.26 -16.15
CA TYR A 443 25.66 53.96 -16.70
C TYR A 443 26.74 53.01 -17.21
N ASN A 444 26.58 51.70 -17.00
CA ASN A 444 27.56 50.67 -17.38
C ASN A 444 28.96 50.96 -16.81
N VAL A 445 29.01 51.51 -15.59
CA VAL A 445 30.25 51.80 -14.87
C VAL A 445 30.37 50.93 -13.63
N PRO A 446 31.57 50.44 -13.31
CA PRO A 446 31.85 49.76 -12.04
C PRO A 446 31.52 50.64 -10.83
N VAL A 447 30.93 50.05 -9.78
CA VAL A 447 30.52 50.78 -8.57
C VAL A 447 31.42 50.49 -7.39
N SER A 448 31.59 51.48 -6.51
CA SER A 448 32.21 51.25 -5.20
C SER A 448 31.31 50.39 -4.30
N VAL A 449 31.92 49.43 -3.59
CA VAL A 449 31.22 48.50 -2.71
C VAL A 449 31.61 48.74 -1.26
N THR A 450 30.61 48.89 -0.40
CA THR A 450 30.80 48.98 1.06
C THR A 450 30.64 47.61 1.68
N VAL A 451 31.68 47.09 2.34
CA VAL A 451 31.62 45.81 3.07
C VAL A 451 31.53 46.09 4.57
N THR A 452 30.46 45.63 5.21
CA THR A 452 30.20 45.80 6.65
C THR A 452 30.34 44.45 7.36
N GLY A 453 31.26 44.37 8.34
CA GLY A 453 31.48 43.12 9.10
C GLY A 453 32.13 42.01 8.26
N GLY A 454 33.21 42.34 7.53
CA GLY A 454 33.89 41.53 6.50
C GLY A 454 34.36 40.11 6.85
N SER A 455 34.03 39.58 8.03
CA SER A 455 34.18 38.16 8.37
C SER A 455 32.82 37.47 8.44
N GLY A 456 32.66 36.38 7.68
CA GLY A 456 31.53 35.48 7.81
C GLY A 456 31.59 34.64 9.10
N ALA A 457 30.57 33.81 9.31
CA ALA A 457 30.50 32.95 10.50
C ALA A 457 31.68 31.94 10.55
N LEU A 458 32.16 31.66 11.77
CA LEU A 458 33.14 30.60 12.02
C LEU A 458 32.45 29.24 11.97
N VAL A 459 32.93 28.35 11.10
CA VAL A 459 32.44 26.98 10.98
C VAL A 459 33.49 26.04 11.60
N THR A 460 33.09 25.35 12.67
CA THR A 460 33.92 24.36 13.37
C THR A 460 33.65 22.98 12.78
N ILE A 461 34.70 22.27 12.38
CA ILE A 461 34.58 20.92 11.85
C ILE A 461 34.60 19.94 13.03
N LEU A 462 33.44 19.42 13.38
CA LEU A 462 33.26 18.42 14.44
C LEU A 462 33.98 17.12 14.09
N GLN A 463 34.49 16.49 15.13
CA GLN A 463 35.07 15.15 15.06
C GLN A 463 33.99 14.12 14.72
N GLY A 464 34.37 13.06 14.01
CA GLY A 464 33.47 11.93 13.80
C GLY A 464 33.16 11.23 15.13
N THR A 465 31.89 10.96 15.40
CA THR A 465 31.44 10.25 16.59
C THR A 465 30.86 8.90 16.21
N ILE A 466 31.05 7.88 17.05
CA ILE A 466 30.25 6.67 16.97
C ILE A 466 29.20 6.68 18.06
N THR A 467 27.97 6.38 17.68
CA THR A 467 26.91 6.04 18.64
C THR A 467 26.57 4.56 18.51
N VAL A 468 26.51 3.88 19.66
CA VAL A 468 25.99 2.52 19.76
C VAL A 468 24.58 2.60 20.34
N SER A 469 23.63 1.96 19.68
CA SER A 469 22.25 1.81 20.18
C SER A 469 21.73 0.40 19.92
N LEU A 470 20.60 0.06 20.53
CA LEU A 470 19.96 -1.24 20.31
C LEU A 470 19.31 -1.23 18.93
N ALA A 471 19.54 -2.28 18.13
CA ALA A 471 18.87 -2.39 16.84
C ALA A 471 17.38 -2.71 17.04
N SER A 472 16.51 -2.14 16.20
CA SER A 472 15.05 -2.36 16.30
C SER A 472 14.64 -3.81 16.03
N ASP A 473 15.48 -4.58 15.32
CA ASP A 473 15.28 -5.99 14.98
C ASP A 473 16.06 -6.94 15.91
N THR A 474 16.46 -6.45 17.09
CA THR A 474 17.05 -7.28 18.14
C THR A 474 16.06 -8.38 18.56
N PRO A 475 16.53 -9.62 18.78
CA PRO A 475 15.65 -10.72 19.15
C PRO A 475 14.94 -10.46 20.49
N THR A 476 13.69 -10.91 20.59
CA THR A 476 12.87 -10.91 21.82
C THR A 476 12.14 -12.24 21.97
N GLY A 477 11.82 -12.65 23.20
CA GLY A 477 11.03 -13.85 23.46
C GLY A 477 11.90 -15.09 23.66
N ASN A 478 11.47 -16.24 23.13
CA ASN A 478 12.07 -17.53 23.47
C ASN A 478 13.26 -17.91 22.55
N VAL A 479 14.26 -18.59 23.11
CA VAL A 479 15.36 -19.27 22.38
C VAL A 479 15.28 -20.79 22.57
N ALA A 480 15.68 -21.54 21.54
CA ALA A 480 15.62 -23.00 21.54
C ALA A 480 16.88 -23.63 22.13
N LYS A 481 16.73 -24.77 22.81
CA LYS A 481 17.87 -25.61 23.23
C LYS A 481 18.53 -26.24 22.00
N GLY A 482 19.86 -26.29 21.98
CA GLY A 482 20.60 -26.84 20.83
C GLY A 482 20.65 -25.92 19.60
N GLY A 483 20.15 -24.67 19.70
CA GLY A 483 20.17 -23.71 18.60
C GLY A 483 21.57 -23.20 18.29
N SER A 484 22.02 -23.38 17.04
CA SER A 484 23.31 -22.86 16.58
C SER A 484 23.21 -21.45 16.01
N GLY A 485 24.21 -20.59 16.27
CA GLY A 485 24.29 -19.23 15.75
C GLY A 485 23.13 -18.33 16.20
N THR A 486 22.52 -18.64 17.34
CA THR A 486 21.37 -17.94 17.91
C THR A 486 21.77 -16.51 18.22
N ALA A 487 21.08 -15.54 17.62
CA ALA A 487 21.29 -14.13 17.95
C ALA A 487 20.82 -13.86 19.39
N LEU A 488 21.69 -13.28 20.20
CA LEU A 488 21.42 -12.93 21.59
C LEU A 488 21.13 -11.43 21.76
N GLY A 489 21.59 -10.61 20.82
CA GLY A 489 21.33 -9.18 20.76
C GLY A 489 21.89 -8.60 19.46
N LYS A 490 21.24 -7.55 18.95
CA LYS A 490 21.71 -6.80 17.78
C LYS A 490 21.89 -5.33 18.14
N PHE A 491 23.03 -4.76 17.75
CA PHE A 491 23.44 -3.43 18.13
C PHE A 491 23.75 -2.62 16.88
N THR A 492 23.15 -1.44 16.74
CA THR A 492 23.48 -0.51 15.66
C THR A 492 24.69 0.31 16.05
N VAL A 493 25.66 0.40 15.13
CA VAL A 493 26.84 1.25 15.23
C VAL A 493 26.77 2.26 14.10
N TYR A 494 26.59 3.54 14.44
CA TYR A 494 26.58 4.64 13.48
C TYR A 494 27.88 5.42 13.58
N ALA A 495 28.54 5.68 12.45
CA ALA A 495 29.71 6.56 12.38
C ALA A 495 29.33 7.89 11.74
N ALA A 496 29.31 8.97 12.51
CA ALA A 496 29.08 10.31 12.01
C ALA A 496 30.35 10.86 11.36
N GLY A 497 30.20 11.46 10.18
CA GLY A 497 31.22 12.28 9.54
C GLY A 497 32.32 11.56 8.78
N GLU A 498 33.13 10.74 9.44
CA GLU A 498 34.24 10.00 8.81
C GLU A 498 34.08 8.48 8.95
N PRO A 499 34.77 7.66 8.14
CA PRO A 499 34.84 6.23 8.40
C PRO A 499 35.58 5.99 9.71
N VAL A 500 35.02 5.18 10.59
CA VAL A 500 35.60 4.91 11.91
C VAL A 500 35.93 3.42 12.04
N LYS A 501 37.15 3.15 12.48
CA LYS A 501 37.63 1.81 12.79
C LYS A 501 37.29 1.44 14.23
N VAL A 502 36.65 0.31 14.41
CA VAL A 502 36.39 -0.35 15.68
C VAL A 502 37.56 -1.31 15.95
N LYS A 503 38.33 -1.04 17.00
CA LYS A 503 39.51 -1.83 17.39
C LYS A 503 39.13 -3.05 18.21
N PHE A 504 38.21 -2.90 19.16
CA PHE A 504 37.73 -3.99 20.00
C PHE A 504 36.35 -3.67 20.56
N LEU A 505 35.62 -4.71 20.98
CA LEU A 505 34.30 -4.61 21.59
C LEU A 505 34.14 -5.64 22.69
N ASP A 506 33.71 -5.20 23.87
CA ASP A 506 33.44 -6.09 25.00
C ASP A 506 31.95 -6.40 25.08
N TYR A 507 31.61 -7.60 25.52
CA TYR A 507 30.24 -8.03 25.72
C TYR A 507 30.09 -8.77 27.05
N ARG A 508 28.85 -8.81 27.55
CA ARG A 508 28.46 -9.57 28.72
C ARG A 508 27.22 -10.39 28.45
N LEU A 509 27.23 -11.64 28.88
CA LEU A 509 26.06 -12.51 28.92
C LEU A 509 25.62 -12.70 30.39
N THR A 510 24.36 -12.41 30.68
CA THR A 510 23.76 -12.63 32.00
C THR A 510 22.80 -13.80 31.93
N PHE A 511 23.04 -14.85 32.72
CA PHE A 511 22.15 -16.00 32.84
C PHE A 511 21.34 -15.94 34.14
N THR A 512 20.03 -16.24 34.07
CA THR A 512 19.16 -16.34 35.25
C THR A 512 18.57 -17.74 35.38
N GLY A 513 18.12 -18.14 36.57
CA GLY A 513 17.45 -19.43 36.80
C GLY A 513 18.36 -20.66 36.82
N THR A 514 19.66 -20.49 36.58
CA THR A 514 20.69 -21.50 36.83
C THR A 514 21.54 -21.03 38.01
N ALA A 515 21.81 -21.91 38.97
CA ALA A 515 22.68 -21.59 40.10
C ALA A 515 24.16 -21.62 39.69
N ALA A 516 24.95 -20.69 40.22
CA ALA A 516 26.40 -20.78 40.15
C ALA A 516 26.87 -22.03 40.90
N ASP A 517 27.79 -22.79 40.31
CA ASP A 517 28.51 -23.84 41.03
C ASP A 517 29.70 -23.20 41.76
N ALA A 518 29.76 -23.42 43.08
CA ALA A 518 30.82 -22.93 43.95
C ALA A 518 32.20 -23.51 43.58
N SER A 519 32.25 -24.64 42.88
CA SER A 519 33.48 -25.30 42.45
C SER A 519 33.98 -24.83 41.07
N SER A 520 33.08 -24.45 40.14
CA SER A 520 33.45 -23.88 38.83
C SER A 520 32.26 -23.27 38.07
N THR A 521 32.03 -21.95 38.23
CA THR A 521 30.96 -21.24 37.49
C THR A 521 31.19 -21.25 35.96
N ILE A 522 32.44 -21.25 35.50
CA ILE A 522 32.73 -21.26 34.05
C ILE A 522 32.29 -22.56 33.37
N ALA A 523 32.42 -23.71 34.05
CA ALA A 523 31.95 -24.99 33.53
C ALA A 523 30.42 -25.01 33.38
N VAL A 524 29.70 -24.39 34.31
CA VAL A 524 28.24 -24.24 34.23
C VAL A 524 27.86 -23.41 33.00
N ILE A 525 28.53 -22.28 32.75
CA ILE A 525 28.26 -21.41 31.60
C ILE A 525 28.62 -22.09 30.27
N ALA A 526 29.72 -22.84 30.22
CA ALA A 526 30.10 -23.63 29.03
C ALA A 526 29.07 -24.73 28.68
N ASN A 527 28.27 -25.17 29.64
CA ASN A 527 27.14 -26.08 29.42
C ASN A 527 25.85 -25.35 28.98
N GLN A 528 25.83 -24.01 29.02
CA GLN A 528 24.71 -23.19 28.53
C GLN A 528 24.95 -22.71 27.10
N VAL A 529 26.15 -22.19 26.80
CA VAL A 529 26.49 -21.59 25.49
C VAL A 529 27.91 -21.91 25.02
N LYS A 530 28.10 -21.98 23.70
CA LYS A 530 29.41 -22.11 23.01
C LYS A 530 29.45 -21.27 21.74
N ASN A 531 30.61 -21.23 21.07
CA ASN A 531 30.81 -20.59 19.76
C ASN A 531 30.24 -19.16 19.69
N ILE A 532 30.61 -18.34 20.66
CA ILE A 532 30.17 -16.94 20.72
C ILE A 532 30.88 -16.16 19.62
N THR A 533 30.12 -15.49 18.75
CA THR A 533 30.59 -14.78 17.57
C THR A 533 29.92 -13.41 17.46
N LEU A 534 30.60 -12.49 16.79
CA LEU A 534 30.05 -11.20 16.38
C LEU A 534 29.97 -11.19 14.86
N VAL A 535 28.81 -10.83 14.30
CA VAL A 535 28.56 -10.86 12.85
C VAL A 535 27.92 -9.55 12.43
N ASP A 536 28.33 -8.98 11.30
CA ASP A 536 27.74 -7.75 10.76
C ASP A 536 26.42 -8.00 9.98
N ASP A 537 25.82 -6.92 9.48
CA ASP A 537 24.59 -6.93 8.67
C ASP A 537 24.77 -7.59 7.29
N ALA A 538 26.01 -7.76 6.83
CA ALA A 538 26.34 -8.50 5.61
C ALA A 538 26.55 -10.00 5.87
N GLY A 539 26.45 -10.46 7.13
CA GLY A 539 26.70 -11.84 7.52
C GLY A 539 28.17 -12.19 7.67
N VAL A 540 29.07 -11.19 7.66
CA VAL A 540 30.51 -11.37 7.82
C VAL A 540 30.86 -11.38 9.30
N GLN A 541 31.68 -12.35 9.71
CA GLN A 541 32.15 -12.43 11.08
C GLN A 541 33.15 -11.31 11.39
N VAL A 542 32.95 -10.65 12.53
CA VAL A 542 33.78 -9.57 13.06
C VAL A 542 34.60 -10.10 14.24
N GLY A 543 35.91 -10.21 14.08
CA GLY A 543 36.80 -10.81 15.07
C GLY A 543 36.76 -12.35 15.10
N THR A 544 37.31 -12.95 16.15
CA THR A 544 37.45 -14.41 16.27
C THR A 544 36.30 -15.04 17.04
N THR A 545 36.00 -16.31 16.73
CA THR A 545 34.99 -17.08 17.47
C THR A 545 35.52 -17.49 18.83
N MET A 546 34.73 -17.33 19.89
CA MET A 546 35.00 -17.93 21.18
C MET A 546 34.31 -19.30 21.26
N ASN A 547 35.07 -20.36 21.00
CA ASN A 547 34.51 -21.72 20.92
C ASN A 547 33.91 -22.20 22.24
N THR A 548 34.60 -21.94 23.35
CA THR A 548 34.14 -22.30 24.70
C THR A 548 34.33 -21.12 25.64
N PRO A 549 33.36 -20.78 26.50
CA PRO A 549 33.56 -19.80 27.56
C PRO A 549 34.77 -20.20 28.43
N THR A 550 35.77 -19.34 28.51
CA THR A 550 36.97 -19.54 29.36
C THR A 550 37.05 -18.50 30.47
N ASN A 551 37.67 -18.87 31.58
CA ASN A 551 38.02 -17.96 32.67
C ASN A 551 39.45 -17.42 32.50
N THR A 552 39.82 -17.07 31.26
CA THR A 552 41.06 -16.35 31.05
C THR A 552 40.86 -14.95 31.62
N ASP A 553 41.25 -14.80 32.88
CA ASP A 553 41.40 -13.57 33.63
C ASP A 553 42.52 -12.74 32.99
N SER A 554 42.31 -12.41 31.71
CA SER A 554 43.28 -11.72 30.89
C SER A 554 42.98 -10.24 31.03
N THR A 555 43.98 -9.48 31.46
CA THR A 555 44.06 -8.02 31.34
C THR A 555 44.04 -7.53 29.87
N ALA A 556 43.80 -8.43 28.91
CA ALA A 556 43.80 -8.16 27.49
C ALA A 556 42.48 -7.54 27.01
N CYS A 557 41.33 -7.86 27.64
CA CYS A 557 40.07 -7.16 27.42
C CYS A 557 40.06 -5.82 28.18
N ALA A 558 39.37 -4.81 27.65
CA ALA A 558 39.35 -3.48 28.28
C ALA A 558 38.51 -3.44 29.56
N ASN A 559 37.44 -4.23 29.62
CA ASN A 559 36.76 -4.64 30.84
C ASN A 559 37.31 -6.00 31.26
N THR A 560 37.56 -6.20 32.56
CA THR A 560 38.09 -7.47 33.10
C THR A 560 37.25 -8.64 32.61
N ALA A 561 37.84 -9.47 31.73
CA ALA A 561 37.23 -10.71 31.28
C ALA A 561 37.12 -11.65 32.47
N GLY A 562 35.97 -12.28 32.65
CA GLY A 562 35.75 -13.10 33.84
C GLY A 562 34.31 -13.51 34.07
N VAL A 563 34.14 -14.24 35.16
CA VAL A 563 32.87 -14.82 35.58
C VAL A 563 32.54 -14.37 36.98
N SER A 564 31.35 -13.82 37.19
CA SER A 564 30.86 -13.47 38.54
C SER A 564 29.36 -13.69 38.61
N ASN A 565 28.91 -14.57 39.50
CA ASN A 565 27.49 -14.82 39.76
C ASN A 565 26.63 -15.02 38.49
N MET A 566 27.05 -15.93 37.60
CA MET A 566 26.40 -16.22 36.30
C MET A 566 26.40 -15.06 35.28
N LEU A 567 27.24 -14.04 35.48
CA LEU A 567 27.62 -13.07 34.46
C LEU A 567 28.92 -13.54 33.79
N TYR A 568 28.93 -13.59 32.48
CA TYR A 568 30.12 -13.88 31.67
C TYR A 568 30.51 -12.66 30.84
N THR A 569 31.69 -12.10 31.09
CA THR A 569 32.23 -10.95 30.35
C THR A 569 33.44 -11.38 29.54
N ASN A 570 33.49 -10.98 28.26
CA ASN A 570 34.66 -11.18 27.39
C ASN A 570 34.67 -10.14 26.25
N CYS A 571 35.64 -10.21 25.34
CA CYS A 571 35.82 -9.23 24.27
C CYS A 571 36.15 -9.86 22.91
N PHE A 572 35.83 -9.11 21.85
CA PHE A 572 36.31 -9.34 20.49
C PHE A 572 37.43 -8.36 20.20
N GLY A 573 38.64 -8.90 20.01
CA GLY A 573 39.86 -8.11 19.86
C GLY A 573 40.28 -7.41 21.15
N THR A 574 41.48 -6.83 21.11
CA THR A 574 42.10 -6.11 22.21
C THR A 574 42.83 -4.88 21.67
N ASN A 575 43.39 -4.05 22.55
CA ASN A 575 44.23 -2.94 22.08
C ASN A 575 45.53 -3.43 21.41
N ALA A 576 46.00 -4.63 21.76
CA ALA A 576 47.18 -5.26 21.16
C ALA A 576 46.88 -6.08 19.89
N SER A 577 45.65 -6.56 19.73
CA SER A 577 45.19 -7.36 18.59
C SER A 577 43.78 -6.93 18.19
N ASN A 578 43.69 -5.94 17.30
CA ASN A 578 42.42 -5.32 16.93
C ASN A 578 41.58 -6.21 15.99
N ILE A 579 40.25 -6.05 16.03
CA ILE A 579 39.33 -6.65 15.05
C ILE A 579 39.37 -5.94 13.69
N ASN A 580 39.92 -4.70 13.65
CA ASN A 580 40.11 -3.88 12.45
C ASN A 580 38.85 -3.70 11.58
N TYR A 581 37.68 -3.56 12.22
CA TYR A 581 36.39 -3.42 11.52
C TYR A 581 36.10 -1.94 11.21
N ILE A 582 35.73 -1.60 9.97
CA ILE A 582 35.49 -0.20 9.56
C ILE A 582 34.00 0.03 9.32
N VAL A 583 33.43 1.00 10.05
CA VAL A 583 32.09 1.54 9.77
C VAL A 583 32.26 2.73 8.82
N PRO A 584 31.69 2.69 7.59
CA PRO A 584 31.80 3.80 6.65
C PRO A 584 31.19 5.10 7.19
N ALA A 585 31.70 6.23 6.70
CA ALA A 585 31.21 7.56 7.07
C ALA A 585 29.71 7.71 6.84
N ASN A 586 29.02 8.29 7.82
CA ASN A 586 27.58 8.57 7.79
C ASN A 586 26.71 7.33 7.52
N THR A 587 27.18 6.15 7.91
CA THR A 587 26.42 4.90 7.77
C THR A 587 26.19 4.22 9.11
N THR A 588 25.11 3.44 9.18
CA THR A 588 24.79 2.56 10.29
C THR A 588 25.09 1.12 9.87
N ARG A 589 25.81 0.39 10.73
CA ARG A 589 26.00 -1.06 10.63
C ARG A 589 25.31 -1.75 11.79
N VAL A 590 24.91 -3.01 11.61
CA VAL A 590 24.29 -3.80 12.68
C VAL A 590 25.21 -4.93 13.05
N LEU A 591 25.66 -4.97 14.30
CA LEU A 591 26.46 -6.05 14.86
C LEU A 591 25.56 -6.98 15.66
N SER A 592 25.49 -8.24 15.26
CA SER A 592 24.74 -9.30 15.92
C SER A 592 25.68 -10.14 16.77
N LEU A 593 25.48 -10.13 18.08
CA LEU A 593 26.12 -11.09 18.98
C LEU A 593 25.35 -12.41 18.88
N ARG A 594 26.06 -13.49 18.54
CA ARG A 594 25.48 -14.82 18.31
C ARG A 594 26.19 -15.87 19.15
N ALA A 595 25.48 -16.93 19.54
CA ALA A 595 26.05 -18.07 20.23
C ALA A 595 25.27 -19.36 19.95
N ASP A 596 25.91 -20.50 20.15
CA ASP A 596 25.26 -21.80 20.16
C ASP A 596 24.69 -22.08 21.55
N ILE A 597 23.36 -22.12 21.67
CA ILE A 597 22.68 -22.58 22.88
C ILE A 597 22.85 -24.09 22.97
N GLN A 598 23.44 -24.59 24.04
CA GLN A 598 23.70 -26.03 24.18
C GLN A 598 22.39 -26.81 24.38
N SER A 599 22.34 -28.07 23.95
CA SER A 599 21.20 -28.96 24.18
C SER A 599 20.95 -29.25 25.66
N THR A 600 22.01 -29.14 26.49
CA THR A 600 21.97 -29.28 27.96
C THR A 600 21.65 -28.00 28.71
N ALA A 601 21.32 -26.89 28.02
CA ALA A 601 21.05 -25.61 28.69
C ALA A 601 19.84 -25.69 29.64
N THR A 602 19.96 -24.98 30.77
CA THR A 602 19.00 -24.95 31.88
C THR A 602 18.68 -23.55 32.40
N PHE A 603 19.23 -22.49 31.82
CA PHE A 603 18.90 -21.11 32.20
C PHE A 603 17.42 -20.78 31.94
N SER A 604 16.84 -19.91 32.75
CA SER A 604 15.52 -19.33 32.51
C SER A 604 15.59 -18.22 31.48
N THR A 605 16.52 -17.26 31.66
CA THR A 605 16.80 -16.23 30.64
C THR A 605 18.28 -16.04 30.41
N ILE A 606 18.62 -15.58 29.20
CA ILE A 606 19.93 -15.06 28.82
C ILE A 606 19.77 -13.63 28.29
N GLN A 607 20.61 -12.71 28.72
CA GLN A 607 20.63 -11.33 28.20
C GLN A 607 22.03 -10.98 27.72
N ALA A 608 22.13 -10.48 26.49
CA ALA A 608 23.36 -9.91 25.95
C ALA A 608 23.45 -8.40 26.22
N LEU A 609 24.63 -7.93 26.59
CA LEU A 609 24.98 -6.53 26.74
C LEU A 609 26.26 -6.27 25.96
N LEU A 610 26.27 -5.25 25.09
CA LEU A 610 27.51 -4.69 24.58
C LEU A 610 28.03 -3.68 25.60
N LEU A 611 29.22 -3.91 26.14
CA LEU A 611 29.79 -3.06 27.18
C LEU A 611 30.34 -1.76 26.59
N GLY A 612 30.39 -0.74 27.43
CA GLY A 612 31.11 0.49 27.09
C GLY A 612 32.61 0.21 27.10
N ASN A 613 33.33 0.76 26.13
CA ASN A 613 34.76 0.58 25.99
C ASN A 613 35.45 1.93 25.86
N SER A 614 36.57 2.10 26.56
CA SER A 614 37.41 3.29 26.43
C SER A 614 38.40 3.14 25.28
N LEU A 615 38.57 4.18 24.46
CA LEU A 615 39.59 4.24 23.39
C LEU A 615 39.52 3.08 22.38
N ASN A 616 38.37 2.46 22.16
CA ASN A 616 38.21 1.33 21.25
C ASN A 616 37.92 1.73 19.81
N LEU A 617 37.80 3.02 19.53
CA LEU A 617 37.46 3.55 18.20
C LEU A 617 38.60 4.42 17.67
N GLN A 618 38.73 4.49 16.35
CA GLN A 618 39.70 5.37 15.68
C GLN A 618 39.17 5.90 14.34
N GLY A 619 39.10 7.22 14.17
CA GLY A 619 38.79 7.84 12.88
C GLY A 619 39.83 7.48 11.82
N GLN A 620 39.41 7.10 10.61
CA GLN A 620 40.34 6.72 9.53
C GLN A 620 41.01 7.91 8.86
N ILE A 621 40.42 9.09 8.96
CA ILE A 621 40.97 10.32 8.40
C ILE A 621 41.66 11.11 9.51
N SER A 622 41.03 11.24 10.68
CA SER A 622 41.57 12.00 11.82
C SER A 622 42.65 11.29 12.62
N SER A 623 42.68 9.96 12.60
CA SER A 623 43.43 9.10 13.54
C SER A 623 43.09 9.29 15.03
N GLN A 624 42.11 10.13 15.38
CA GLN A 624 41.70 10.38 16.75
C GLN A 624 41.03 9.15 17.36
N THR A 625 41.24 8.95 18.66
CA THR A 625 40.67 7.81 19.39
C THR A 625 39.39 8.19 20.13
N GLY A 626 38.43 7.27 20.19
CA GLY A 626 37.14 7.46 20.84
C GLY A 626 36.69 6.22 21.61
N SER A 627 35.60 6.38 22.36
CA SER A 627 35.04 5.36 23.25
C SER A 627 33.61 5.02 22.83
N SER A 628 33.20 3.75 22.91
CA SER A 628 31.81 3.32 22.67
C SER A 628 31.01 3.26 23.97
N GLY A 629 29.71 3.58 23.89
CA GLY A 629 28.77 3.42 24.99
C GLY A 629 28.29 1.98 25.20
N ALA A 630 27.64 1.72 26.34
CA ALA A 630 27.06 0.42 26.68
C ALA A 630 25.58 0.33 26.27
N VAL A 631 25.13 -0.84 25.81
CA VAL A 631 23.74 -1.06 25.38
C VAL A 631 23.25 -2.46 25.75
N ASN A 632 22.17 -2.54 26.53
CA ASN A 632 21.51 -3.80 26.87
C ASN A 632 20.63 -4.31 25.71
N GLY A 633 20.74 -5.60 25.40
CA GLY A 633 19.74 -6.34 24.64
C GLY A 633 18.55 -6.78 25.49
N SER A 634 17.56 -7.41 24.86
CA SER A 634 16.42 -8.00 25.54
C SER A 634 16.81 -9.29 26.27
N ALA A 635 16.12 -9.58 27.38
CA ALA A 635 16.23 -10.89 28.01
C ALA A 635 15.48 -11.94 27.17
N LEU A 636 16.18 -12.98 26.76
CA LEU A 636 15.63 -14.10 25.98
C LEU A 636 15.36 -15.28 26.88
N THR A 637 14.18 -15.87 26.80
CA THR A 637 13.75 -16.98 27.67
C THR A 637 14.08 -18.32 27.03
N LEU A 638 14.64 -19.27 27.79
CA LEU A 638 14.85 -20.61 27.25
C LEU A 638 13.52 -21.35 27.09
N ALA A 639 13.23 -21.87 25.91
CA ALA A 639 12.03 -22.67 25.69
C ALA A 639 12.10 -23.98 26.49
N ALA A 640 11.27 -24.09 27.53
CA ALA A 640 11.19 -25.30 28.36
C ALA A 640 10.60 -26.49 27.59
N ASN A 641 9.56 -26.25 26.78
CA ASN A 641 8.90 -27.24 25.92
C ASN A 641 8.76 -26.68 24.50
N ALA A 642 9.33 -27.35 23.51
CA ALA A 642 9.27 -26.88 22.12
C ALA A 642 7.91 -27.14 21.45
N LEU A 643 7.15 -28.13 21.92
CA LEU A 643 5.82 -28.48 21.45
C LEU A 643 4.91 -28.90 22.61
N THR A 644 3.69 -28.35 22.65
CA THR A 644 2.66 -28.68 23.66
C THR A 644 1.38 -29.12 22.98
N VAL A 645 0.58 -29.91 23.69
CA VAL A 645 -0.73 -30.39 23.22
C VAL A 645 -1.83 -30.09 24.24
N ALA A 646 -2.98 -29.66 23.76
CA ALA A 646 -4.18 -29.43 24.56
C ALA A 646 -5.44 -29.93 23.83
N LYS A 647 -6.54 -30.12 24.57
CA LYS A 647 -7.87 -30.35 24.00
C LYS A 647 -8.33 -29.09 23.25
N GLU A 648 -8.91 -29.25 22.07
CA GLU A 648 -9.57 -28.16 21.34
C GLU A 648 -10.90 -27.81 22.01
N SER A 649 -10.95 -26.70 22.75
CA SER A 649 -12.12 -26.31 23.55
C SER A 649 -13.29 -25.79 22.72
N SER A 650 -13.05 -25.29 21.50
CA SER A 650 -14.13 -24.89 20.57
C SER A 650 -14.91 -26.08 20.02
N PHE A 651 -14.32 -27.28 20.06
CA PHE A 651 -15.01 -28.51 19.68
C PHE A 651 -15.69 -29.12 20.92
N GLY A 652 -17.01 -28.91 21.02
CA GLY A 652 -17.84 -29.41 22.11
C GLY A 652 -18.09 -30.92 22.07
N ASN A 653 -18.78 -31.44 23.09
CA ASN A 653 -19.21 -32.84 23.13
C ASN A 653 -20.15 -33.15 21.95
N GLN A 654 -20.05 -34.37 21.41
CA GLN A 654 -20.80 -34.77 20.21
C GLN A 654 -21.83 -35.84 20.54
N THR A 655 -22.95 -35.82 19.82
CA THR A 655 -23.94 -36.90 19.83
C THR A 655 -24.06 -37.46 18.41
N TYR A 656 -23.92 -38.77 18.26
CA TYR A 656 -24.02 -39.46 16.98
C TYR A 656 -25.01 -40.62 17.06
N ALA A 657 -25.54 -41.04 15.92
CA ALA A 657 -26.26 -42.30 15.82
C ALA A 657 -25.29 -43.49 15.82
N LYS A 658 -25.74 -44.64 16.33
CA LYS A 658 -25.02 -45.92 16.17
C LYS A 658 -24.82 -46.25 14.68
N GLY A 659 -23.69 -46.85 14.33
CA GLY A 659 -23.36 -47.15 12.92
C GLY A 659 -22.78 -45.98 12.12
N LYS A 660 -22.63 -44.78 12.71
CA LYS A 660 -22.10 -43.62 11.98
C LYS A 660 -20.65 -43.84 11.54
N GLN A 661 -20.43 -43.85 10.23
CA GLN A 661 -19.10 -43.93 9.64
C GLN A 661 -18.37 -42.58 9.74
N ASN A 662 -17.05 -42.61 9.96
CA ASN A 662 -16.15 -41.45 9.95
C ASN A 662 -16.64 -40.29 10.84
N ALA A 663 -17.06 -40.60 12.06
CA ALA A 663 -17.45 -39.61 13.07
C ALA A 663 -16.21 -38.93 13.68
N LYS A 664 -16.25 -37.61 13.87
CA LYS A 664 -15.19 -36.86 14.57
C LYS A 664 -15.36 -37.08 16.08
N ILE A 665 -14.48 -37.86 16.69
CA ILE A 665 -14.61 -38.31 18.08
C ILE A 665 -13.75 -37.52 19.07
N ALA A 666 -12.68 -36.85 18.60
CA ALA A 666 -11.88 -35.94 19.40
C ALA A 666 -11.15 -34.89 18.55
N SER A 667 -10.72 -33.79 19.18
CA SER A 667 -9.92 -32.74 18.56
C SER A 667 -8.88 -32.17 19.54
N PHE A 668 -7.65 -31.99 19.05
CA PHE A 668 -6.50 -31.56 19.83
C PHE A 668 -5.75 -30.42 19.13
N VAL A 669 -5.13 -29.54 19.90
CA VAL A 669 -4.30 -28.44 19.38
C VAL A 669 -2.84 -28.69 19.75
N LEU A 670 -1.99 -28.75 18.74
CA LEU A 670 -0.54 -28.75 18.88
C LEU A 670 -0.04 -27.31 18.78
N ARG A 671 0.78 -26.86 19.73
CA ARG A 671 1.36 -25.50 19.75
C ARG A 671 2.87 -25.55 19.88
N ALA A 672 3.58 -25.00 18.90
CA ALA A 672 5.03 -24.87 18.96
C ALA A 672 5.44 -23.57 19.69
N SER A 673 6.58 -23.60 20.38
CA SER A 673 7.15 -22.40 21.00
C SER A 673 7.50 -21.35 19.94
N SER A 674 7.52 -20.07 20.30
CA SER A 674 8.06 -19.01 19.42
C SER A 674 9.55 -19.19 19.11
N ALA A 675 10.26 -20.02 19.89
CA ALA A 675 11.69 -20.29 19.70
C ALA A 675 11.99 -21.04 18.40
N GLU A 676 11.16 -22.04 18.05
CA GLU A 676 11.31 -22.79 16.80
C GLU A 676 10.03 -23.54 16.42
N GLY A 677 9.89 -23.83 15.13
CA GLY A 677 8.86 -24.74 14.63
C GLY A 677 9.27 -26.20 14.83
N VAL A 678 8.29 -27.10 14.74
CA VAL A 678 8.51 -28.54 14.99
C VAL A 678 7.94 -29.36 13.85
N ASN A 679 8.77 -30.24 13.28
CA ASN A 679 8.36 -31.29 12.34
C ASN A 679 7.93 -32.52 13.13
N VAL A 680 6.63 -32.67 13.33
CA VAL A 680 6.03 -33.82 14.01
C VAL A 680 6.09 -35.03 13.08
N ALA A 681 6.70 -36.10 13.59
CA ALA A 681 6.89 -37.36 12.89
C ALA A 681 5.88 -38.41 13.35
N ASN A 682 5.64 -38.51 14.67
CA ASN A 682 4.71 -39.49 15.23
C ASN A 682 3.75 -38.82 16.21
N MET A 683 2.47 -39.22 16.13
CA MET A 683 1.45 -38.88 17.11
C MET A 683 0.81 -40.17 17.61
N THR A 684 0.77 -40.35 18.92
CA THR A 684 0.14 -41.51 19.56
C THR A 684 -1.15 -41.06 20.22
N VAL A 685 -2.24 -41.75 19.89
CA VAL A 685 -3.57 -41.54 20.48
C VAL A 685 -4.02 -42.83 21.11
N ARG A 686 -4.45 -42.76 22.37
CA ARG A 686 -5.05 -43.87 23.09
C ARG A 686 -6.54 -43.95 22.80
N SER A 687 -7.02 -45.13 22.44
CA SER A 687 -8.45 -45.46 22.49
C SER A 687 -8.80 -45.84 23.93
N ASN A 688 -9.65 -45.07 24.61
CA ASN A 688 -10.06 -45.35 26.00
C ASN A 688 -11.41 -46.07 26.07
N THR A 689 -11.80 -46.74 24.98
CA THR A 689 -13.09 -47.40 24.85
C THR A 689 -12.93 -48.83 24.36
N SER A 690 -13.88 -49.70 24.72
CA SER A 690 -13.96 -51.09 24.26
C SER A 690 -13.81 -51.23 22.74
N SER A 691 -13.07 -52.25 22.30
CA SER A 691 -12.91 -52.65 20.88
C SER A 691 -14.23 -52.84 20.13
N THR A 692 -15.32 -53.07 20.86
CA THR A 692 -16.66 -53.32 20.35
C THR A 692 -17.42 -52.06 19.94
N ASN A 693 -16.87 -50.86 20.22
CA ASN A 693 -17.62 -49.61 20.13
C ASN A 693 -17.23 -48.74 18.93
N PHE A 694 -15.95 -48.82 18.52
CA PHE A 694 -15.40 -48.03 17.42
C PHE A 694 -14.41 -48.86 16.59
N GLN A 695 -14.27 -48.51 15.32
CA GLN A 695 -13.26 -49.08 14.42
C GLN A 695 -12.70 -48.00 13.48
N ASN A 696 -11.67 -48.32 12.68
CA ASN A 696 -11.12 -47.41 11.66
C ASN A 696 -10.67 -46.03 12.20
N LEU A 697 -9.94 -46.01 13.32
CA LEU A 697 -9.40 -44.77 13.89
C LEU A 697 -8.38 -44.14 12.93
N LYS A 698 -8.55 -42.86 12.63
CA LYS A 698 -7.63 -42.07 11.79
C LYS A 698 -7.46 -40.66 12.36
N LEU A 699 -6.29 -40.07 12.12
CA LEU A 699 -6.04 -38.66 12.43
C LEU A 699 -6.14 -37.81 11.17
N ARG A 700 -6.66 -36.59 11.29
CA ARG A 700 -6.72 -35.61 10.21
C ARG A 700 -6.22 -34.25 10.67
N VAL A 701 -5.57 -33.55 9.75
CA VAL A 701 -5.20 -32.14 9.87
C VAL A 701 -5.92 -31.41 8.76
N GLY A 702 -6.95 -30.63 9.12
CA GLY A 702 -7.92 -30.14 8.15
C GLY A 702 -8.60 -31.29 7.39
N SER A 703 -8.57 -31.25 6.06
CA SER A 703 -9.12 -32.32 5.21
C SER A 703 -8.17 -33.51 4.99
N THR A 704 -6.90 -33.38 5.34
CA THR A 704 -5.85 -34.35 4.99
C THR A 704 -5.64 -35.35 6.12
N GLN A 705 -5.55 -36.64 5.78
CA GLN A 705 -5.25 -37.68 6.77
C GLN A 705 -3.77 -37.67 7.16
N TYR A 706 -3.51 -37.80 8.45
CA TYR A 706 -2.17 -37.98 9.02
C TYR A 706 -1.95 -39.45 9.39
N GLY A 707 -0.99 -40.09 8.72
CA GLY A 707 -0.71 -41.51 8.86
C GLY A 707 -1.79 -42.42 8.26
N ILE A 708 -1.79 -43.68 8.70
CA ILE A 708 -2.67 -44.72 8.20
C ILE A 708 -3.86 -44.97 9.14
N THR A 709 -4.97 -45.46 8.59
CA THR A 709 -6.14 -45.85 9.38
C THR A 709 -5.86 -47.12 10.19
N GLN A 710 -6.22 -47.11 11.46
CA GLN A 710 -6.14 -48.25 12.36
C GLN A 710 -7.47 -49.00 12.31
N GLY A 711 -7.49 -50.14 11.61
CA GLY A 711 -8.72 -50.86 11.29
C GLY A 711 -9.47 -51.37 12.53
N THR A 712 -8.76 -52.07 13.41
CA THR A 712 -9.33 -52.66 14.62
C THR A 712 -8.84 -51.92 15.86
N LEU A 713 -9.76 -51.54 16.73
CA LEU A 713 -9.44 -50.89 17.99
C LEU A 713 -9.55 -51.89 19.14
N SER A 714 -8.72 -51.69 20.16
CA SER A 714 -8.63 -52.46 21.39
C SER A 714 -8.82 -51.51 22.57
N ASN A 715 -9.34 -52.03 23.68
CA ASN A 715 -9.55 -51.21 24.87
C ASN A 715 -8.22 -50.71 25.44
N ASP A 716 -8.20 -49.46 25.89
CA ASP A 716 -7.06 -48.78 26.54
C ASP A 716 -5.72 -48.93 25.78
N THR A 717 -5.78 -48.99 24.45
CA THR A 717 -4.61 -49.27 23.59
C THR A 717 -4.10 -48.00 22.91
N ASP A 718 -2.77 -47.88 22.84
CA ASP A 718 -2.06 -46.78 22.17
C ASP A 718 -1.88 -47.05 20.68
N TYR A 719 -2.34 -46.12 19.85
CA TYR A 719 -2.20 -46.17 18.39
C TYR A 719 -1.30 -45.05 17.90
N THR A 720 -0.18 -45.41 17.27
CA THR A 720 0.78 -44.45 16.73
C THR A 720 0.55 -44.23 15.24
N PHE A 721 0.46 -42.96 14.86
CA PHE A 721 0.31 -42.50 13.49
C PHE A 721 1.61 -41.79 13.10
N SER A 722 2.24 -42.27 12.02
CA SER A 722 3.46 -41.66 11.48
C SER A 722 3.13 -40.83 10.24
N GLY A 723 3.76 -39.66 10.11
CA GLY A 723 3.54 -38.74 9.02
C GLY A 723 4.56 -37.60 9.03
N ASN A 724 4.27 -36.55 8.27
CA ASN A 724 5.08 -35.33 8.29
C ASN A 724 4.14 -34.13 8.49
N LEU A 725 4.25 -33.47 9.64
CA LEU A 725 3.47 -32.29 9.98
C LEU A 725 4.36 -31.21 10.58
N THR A 726 4.51 -30.09 9.90
CA THR A 726 5.25 -28.94 10.42
C THR A 726 4.31 -28.01 11.19
N VAL A 727 4.53 -27.86 12.49
CA VAL A 727 3.92 -26.80 13.31
C VAL A 727 4.85 -25.59 13.29
N PRO A 728 4.45 -24.44 12.72
CA PRO A 728 5.33 -23.27 12.61
C PRO A 728 5.66 -22.68 13.99
N ALA A 729 6.83 -22.04 14.11
CA ALA A 729 7.27 -21.37 15.34
C ALA A 729 6.21 -20.37 15.83
N GLY A 730 5.82 -20.47 17.11
CA GLY A 730 4.78 -19.63 17.71
C GLY A 730 3.35 -19.89 17.19
N GLY A 731 3.16 -20.85 16.29
CA GLY A 731 1.87 -21.21 15.71
C GLY A 731 1.25 -22.46 16.33
N SER A 732 0.01 -22.74 15.89
CA SER A 732 -0.77 -23.89 16.34
C SER A 732 -1.45 -24.61 15.19
N ILE A 733 -1.61 -25.93 15.30
CA ILE A 733 -2.34 -26.77 14.35
C ILE A 733 -3.33 -27.65 15.10
N THR A 734 -4.54 -27.77 14.56
CA THR A 734 -5.58 -28.68 15.07
C THR A 734 -5.46 -30.06 14.40
N VAL A 735 -5.47 -31.10 15.23
CA VAL A 735 -5.46 -32.51 14.85
C VAL A 735 -6.74 -33.15 15.35
N ASP A 736 -7.51 -33.72 14.41
CA ASP A 736 -8.81 -34.32 14.67
C ASP A 736 -8.71 -35.84 14.59
N ALA A 737 -9.33 -36.53 15.55
CA ALA A 737 -9.48 -37.99 15.53
C ALA A 737 -10.87 -38.36 15.00
N TYR A 738 -10.89 -39.23 13.98
CA TYR A 738 -12.11 -39.77 13.39
C TYR A 738 -12.16 -41.29 13.56
N ALA A 739 -13.33 -41.85 13.80
CA ALA A 739 -13.55 -43.29 13.85
C ALA A 739 -14.96 -43.65 13.36
N ASP A 740 -15.18 -44.90 12.97
CA ASP A 740 -16.51 -45.44 12.70
C ASP A 740 -17.14 -45.91 14.01
N ILE A 741 -18.41 -45.58 14.23
CA ILE A 741 -19.19 -46.02 15.39
C ILE A 741 -19.88 -47.33 15.04
N LEU A 742 -19.63 -48.39 15.80
CA LEU A 742 -20.27 -49.68 15.56
C LEU A 742 -21.76 -49.67 15.93
N SER A 743 -22.57 -50.48 15.24
CA SER A 743 -24.04 -50.54 15.43
C SER A 743 -24.45 -51.14 16.80
N THR A 744 -23.52 -51.77 17.50
CA THR A 744 -23.68 -52.34 18.84
C THR A 744 -23.50 -51.32 19.98
N ASN A 745 -23.06 -50.10 19.67
CA ASN A 745 -22.69 -49.10 20.66
C ASN A 745 -23.89 -48.25 21.11
N THR A 746 -23.99 -47.94 22.41
CA THR A 746 -25.02 -47.08 23.00
C THR A 746 -24.50 -46.35 24.24
N GLY A 747 -24.91 -45.10 24.46
CA GLY A 747 -24.63 -44.33 25.68
C GLY A 747 -23.51 -43.30 25.55
N ALA A 748 -23.28 -42.55 26.63
CA ALA A 748 -22.26 -41.50 26.69
C ALA A 748 -20.88 -42.05 27.08
N MET A 749 -19.86 -41.73 26.30
CA MET A 749 -18.47 -42.14 26.55
C MET A 749 -17.59 -40.90 26.64
N ALA A 750 -17.08 -40.62 27.84
CA ALA A 750 -16.19 -39.50 28.06
C ALA A 750 -14.76 -39.85 27.60
N GLY A 751 -14.16 -38.98 26.80
CA GLY A 751 -12.76 -39.11 26.40
C GLY A 751 -12.51 -40.35 25.54
N VAL A 752 -13.28 -40.55 24.47
CA VAL A 752 -13.15 -41.73 23.58
C VAL A 752 -11.71 -41.92 23.09
N ALA A 753 -11.04 -40.81 22.76
CA ALA A 753 -9.64 -40.78 22.40
C ALA A 753 -8.88 -39.78 23.28
N SER A 754 -7.67 -40.14 23.72
CA SER A 754 -6.76 -39.24 24.45
C SER A 754 -5.43 -39.14 23.74
N PHE A 755 -4.87 -37.93 23.66
CA PHE A 755 -3.62 -37.71 22.95
C PHE A 755 -2.42 -38.16 23.79
N LYS A 756 -1.83 -39.33 23.55
CA LYS A 756 -0.85 -39.91 24.48
C LYS A 756 0.58 -39.38 24.35
N SER A 757 1.07 -39.10 23.15
CA SER A 757 2.41 -38.54 22.97
C SER A 757 2.60 -38.05 21.54
N CYS A 758 3.59 -37.20 21.32
CA CYS A 758 4.13 -37.00 19.98
C CYS A 758 5.64 -36.84 20.00
N THR A 759 6.27 -37.23 18.90
CA THR A 759 7.72 -37.06 18.66
C THR A 759 7.94 -36.36 17.32
N GLY A 760 9.00 -35.56 17.26
CA GLY A 760 9.37 -34.78 16.10
C GLY A 760 10.78 -34.24 16.21
N THR A 761 11.15 -33.38 15.27
CA THR A 761 12.42 -32.66 15.28
C THR A 761 12.19 -31.17 15.18
N GLY A 762 13.03 -30.39 15.87
CA GLY A 762 13.06 -28.94 15.72
C GLY A 762 13.45 -28.57 14.30
N VAL A 763 12.71 -27.66 13.66
CA VAL A 763 12.93 -27.27 12.27
C VAL A 763 14.31 -26.62 12.10
N MET A 764 14.75 -25.87 13.11
CA MET A 764 16.05 -25.18 13.09
C MET A 764 17.14 -25.97 13.81
N THR A 765 16.82 -26.56 14.97
CA THR A 765 17.82 -27.23 15.82
C THR A 765 18.14 -28.66 15.38
N ASN A 766 17.27 -29.30 14.58
CA ASN A 766 17.27 -30.73 14.31
C ASN A 766 17.30 -31.62 15.58
N SER A 767 17.02 -31.03 16.74
CA SER A 767 17.01 -31.74 18.01
C SER A 767 15.72 -32.55 18.14
N SER A 768 15.80 -33.70 18.82
CA SER A 768 14.61 -34.50 19.10
C SER A 768 13.69 -33.74 20.05
N ILE A 769 12.41 -33.64 19.66
CA ILE A 769 11.36 -33.01 20.46
C ILE A 769 10.32 -34.06 20.78
N SER A 770 9.98 -34.17 22.05
CA SER A 770 8.79 -34.84 22.51
C SER A 770 7.79 -33.82 23.04
N CYS A 771 6.51 -34.09 22.83
CA CYS A 771 5.46 -33.20 23.28
C CYS A 771 5.27 -33.35 24.79
N ALA A 772 5.36 -32.23 25.52
CA ALA A 772 5.00 -32.19 26.93
C ALA A 772 3.50 -31.87 27.06
N ALA A 773 2.85 -32.44 28.08
CA ALA A 773 1.53 -31.95 28.50
C ALA A 773 1.66 -30.49 28.96
N ALA A 774 0.68 -29.64 28.63
CA ALA A 774 0.65 -28.27 29.14
C ALA A 774 0.65 -28.28 30.68
N THR A 775 1.31 -27.28 31.29
CA THR A 775 1.45 -27.14 32.75
C THR A 775 0.09 -27.25 33.46
N GLY A 776 0.00 -28.14 34.46
CA GLY A 776 -1.25 -28.46 35.17
C GLY A 776 -1.69 -29.93 35.00
N PHE A 777 -0.98 -30.71 34.19
CA PHE A 777 -1.27 -32.12 33.96
C PHE A 777 -0.03 -32.99 34.24
N SER A 778 -0.17 -33.99 35.12
CA SER A 778 0.88 -34.95 35.46
C SER A 778 1.20 -35.85 34.27
N ILE A 779 2.42 -36.39 34.17
CA ILE A 779 2.87 -37.35 33.14
C ILE A 779 2.01 -38.64 33.10
N THR A 780 1.11 -38.81 34.07
CA THR A 780 0.08 -39.84 34.17
C THR A 780 -1.25 -39.50 33.48
N SER A 781 -1.41 -38.29 32.93
CA SER A 781 -2.65 -37.84 32.30
C SER A 781 -2.30 -36.95 31.10
N PHE A 782 -2.76 -37.29 29.90
CA PHE A 782 -2.72 -36.42 28.71
C PHE A 782 -4.16 -35.96 28.39
N PRO A 783 -4.38 -34.84 27.68
CA PRO A 783 -5.73 -34.29 27.52
C PRO A 783 -6.68 -35.33 26.91
N ASN A 784 -7.76 -35.62 27.64
CA ASN A 784 -8.87 -36.40 27.12
C ASN A 784 -9.60 -35.59 26.04
N GLY A 785 -10.06 -36.28 25.00
CA GLY A 785 -10.87 -35.69 23.95
C GLY A 785 -12.27 -35.28 24.42
N GLN A 786 -13.18 -35.15 23.46
CA GLN A 786 -14.57 -34.81 23.70
C GLN A 786 -15.35 -36.02 24.22
N THR A 787 -16.45 -35.77 24.93
CA THR A 787 -17.44 -36.82 25.22
C THR A 787 -18.21 -37.10 23.95
N VAL A 788 -18.36 -38.37 23.59
CA VAL A 788 -19.18 -38.83 22.48
C VAL A 788 -20.35 -39.62 23.03
N THR A 789 -21.57 -39.16 22.75
CA THR A 789 -22.80 -39.85 23.09
C THR A 789 -23.35 -40.58 21.87
N VAL A 790 -23.57 -41.89 21.99
CA VAL A 790 -24.19 -42.67 20.92
C VAL A 790 -25.67 -42.88 21.26
N SER A 791 -26.54 -42.30 20.44
CA SER A 791 -27.99 -42.41 20.60
C SER A 791 -28.51 -43.76 20.08
N THR A 792 -29.61 -44.23 20.69
CA THR A 792 -30.33 -45.44 20.27
C THR A 792 -31.20 -45.22 19.02
N GLY A 793 -31.51 -43.96 18.68
CA GLY A 793 -32.24 -43.55 17.47
C GLY A 793 -32.62 -42.06 17.48
N PRO A 794 -33.05 -41.48 16.36
CA PRO A 794 -33.54 -40.11 16.30
C PRO A 794 -34.98 -39.97 16.84
N THR A 795 -35.41 -38.75 17.15
CA THR A 795 -36.78 -38.43 17.58
C THR A 795 -37.35 -37.31 16.72
N PHE A 796 -38.63 -37.42 16.34
CA PHE A 796 -39.32 -36.37 15.58
C PHE A 796 -40.70 -36.05 16.15
N THR A 797 -41.20 -34.86 15.82
CA THR A 797 -42.56 -34.42 16.14
C THR A 797 -43.34 -34.14 14.85
N ILE A 798 -44.66 -34.25 14.92
CA ILE A 798 -45.57 -33.90 13.83
C ILE A 798 -46.53 -32.80 14.32
N ALA A 799 -46.59 -31.68 13.62
CA ALA A 799 -47.48 -30.57 13.95
C ALA A 799 -48.36 -30.16 12.76
N LEU A 800 -49.48 -29.49 13.04
CA LEU A 800 -50.29 -28.89 11.98
C LEU A 800 -49.60 -27.60 11.51
N ASN A 801 -49.31 -27.51 10.22
CA ASN A 801 -48.73 -26.31 9.63
C ASN A 801 -49.76 -25.18 9.60
N SER A 802 -49.33 -23.94 9.85
CA SER A 802 -50.19 -22.75 9.87
C SER A 802 -50.87 -22.44 8.53
N ASN A 803 -50.34 -22.95 7.41
CA ASN A 803 -50.95 -22.83 6.08
C ASN A 803 -52.00 -23.92 5.79
N THR A 804 -52.38 -24.72 6.79
CA THR A 804 -53.48 -25.67 6.66
C THR A 804 -54.77 -24.93 6.26
N SER A 805 -55.53 -25.52 5.34
CA SER A 805 -56.79 -24.93 4.88
C SER A 805 -57.75 -24.65 6.06
N PRO A 806 -58.38 -23.47 6.12
CA PRO A 806 -59.32 -23.13 7.17
C PRO A 806 -60.57 -24.01 7.10
N THR A 807 -61.38 -24.01 8.16
CA THR A 807 -62.73 -24.57 8.15
C THR A 807 -63.51 -23.95 7.01
N LYS A 808 -64.12 -24.76 6.14
CA LYS A 808 -64.92 -24.29 5.01
C LYS A 808 -65.99 -25.31 4.61
N GLN A 809 -66.96 -24.85 3.84
CA GLN A 809 -67.96 -25.69 3.21
C GLN A 809 -67.45 -26.16 1.84
N LEU A 810 -67.57 -27.46 1.57
CA LEU A 810 -67.17 -28.08 0.31
C LEU A 810 -68.36 -28.69 -0.39
N VAL A 811 -68.44 -28.46 -1.70
CA VAL A 811 -69.51 -29.00 -2.55
C VAL A 811 -69.12 -30.38 -3.05
N MET A 812 -70.06 -31.32 -3.01
CA MET A 812 -69.90 -32.65 -3.60
C MET A 812 -69.49 -32.57 -5.09
N GLY A 813 -68.52 -33.41 -5.47
CA GLY A 813 -67.90 -33.42 -6.80
C GLY A 813 -66.65 -32.54 -6.94
N THR A 814 -66.25 -31.79 -5.91
CA THR A 814 -65.02 -30.97 -5.95
C THR A 814 -63.77 -31.84 -5.90
N THR A 815 -62.83 -31.64 -6.84
CA THR A 815 -61.57 -32.39 -6.91
C THR A 815 -60.37 -31.56 -6.44
N GLY A 816 -59.31 -32.23 -5.96
CA GLY A 816 -58.02 -31.60 -5.65
C GLY A 816 -58.03 -30.66 -4.44
N VAL A 817 -58.95 -30.86 -3.50
CA VAL A 817 -59.11 -30.02 -2.32
C VAL A 817 -57.89 -30.18 -1.42
N SER A 818 -57.26 -29.06 -1.04
CA SER A 818 -56.25 -29.04 0.02
C SER A 818 -56.91 -29.25 1.39
N LEU A 819 -56.47 -30.27 2.12
CA LEU A 819 -57.11 -30.73 3.36
C LEU A 819 -56.30 -30.35 4.60
N ALA A 820 -55.01 -30.65 4.60
CA ALA A 820 -54.12 -30.38 5.72
C ALA A 820 -52.67 -30.27 5.26
N SER A 821 -51.86 -29.50 5.99
CA SER A 821 -50.41 -29.50 5.85
C SER A 821 -49.78 -29.87 7.20
N PHE A 822 -48.85 -30.82 7.20
CA PHE A 822 -48.22 -31.36 8.42
C PHE A 822 -46.71 -31.11 8.39
N ASP A 823 -46.17 -30.56 9.47
CA ASP A 823 -44.74 -30.32 9.66
C ASP A 823 -44.11 -31.47 10.43
N PHE A 824 -43.12 -32.12 9.82
CA PHE A 824 -42.29 -33.17 10.43
C PHE A 824 -40.97 -32.55 10.85
N THR A 825 -40.68 -32.52 12.16
CA THR A 825 -39.50 -31.83 12.71
C THR A 825 -38.55 -32.82 13.39
N ASP A 826 -37.26 -32.81 13.01
CA ASP A 826 -36.23 -33.54 13.78
C ASP A 826 -35.94 -32.78 15.08
N SER A 827 -36.43 -33.36 16.18
CA SER A 827 -36.32 -32.80 17.53
C SER A 827 -35.01 -33.20 18.24
N ALA A 828 -34.34 -34.23 17.75
CA ALA A 828 -33.15 -34.80 18.40
C ALA A 828 -31.85 -34.23 17.83
N ASN A 829 -31.88 -33.76 16.57
CA ASN A 829 -30.71 -33.24 15.85
C ASN A 829 -29.56 -34.27 15.80
N ILE A 830 -29.88 -35.56 15.66
CA ILE A 830 -28.90 -36.65 15.69
C ILE A 830 -28.46 -37.04 14.28
N GLU A 831 -29.43 -37.21 13.39
CA GLU A 831 -29.24 -37.60 11.98
C GLU A 831 -30.51 -37.24 11.19
N PRO A 832 -30.46 -37.12 9.85
CA PRO A 832 -31.66 -36.94 9.04
C PRO A 832 -32.62 -38.12 9.22
N ILE A 833 -33.93 -37.88 9.11
CA ILE A 833 -34.97 -38.89 9.36
C ILE A 833 -35.71 -39.18 8.05
N LYS A 834 -35.79 -40.44 7.65
CA LYS A 834 -36.58 -40.87 6.49
C LYS A 834 -37.96 -41.36 6.93
N ILE A 835 -39.02 -40.84 6.32
CA ILE A 835 -40.40 -41.30 6.54
C ILE A 835 -40.73 -42.35 5.47
N THR A 836 -41.05 -43.57 5.89
CA THR A 836 -41.35 -44.69 4.98
C THR A 836 -42.83 -44.92 4.81
N ASP A 837 -43.58 -44.83 5.91
CA ASP A 837 -45.03 -45.03 5.92
C ASP A 837 -45.72 -43.93 6.71
N LEU A 838 -46.81 -43.39 6.15
CA LEU A 838 -47.65 -42.39 6.80
C LEU A 838 -49.11 -42.82 6.77
N THR A 839 -49.76 -42.88 7.93
CA THR A 839 -51.20 -43.12 8.02
C THR A 839 -51.95 -41.84 8.32
N ILE A 840 -52.91 -41.52 7.46
CA ILE A 840 -53.88 -40.44 7.64
C ILE A 840 -55.24 -41.05 7.95
N THR A 841 -55.89 -40.55 9.00
CA THR A 841 -57.26 -40.93 9.36
C THR A 841 -58.20 -39.76 9.07
N GLN A 842 -59.21 -39.98 8.23
CA GLN A 842 -60.38 -39.12 8.13
C GLN A 842 -61.36 -39.49 9.24
N ASN A 843 -61.81 -38.49 10.02
CA ASN A 843 -62.87 -38.63 11.02
C ASN A 843 -64.10 -37.85 10.58
N THR A 844 -65.26 -38.50 10.47
CA THR A 844 -66.50 -37.90 9.95
C THR A 844 -67.46 -37.39 11.04
N GLY A 845 -67.10 -37.49 12.32
CA GLY A 845 -67.92 -37.05 13.46
C GLY A 845 -69.21 -37.85 13.72
N ALA A 846 -69.71 -38.57 12.72
CA ALA A 846 -70.87 -39.46 12.77
C ALA A 846 -70.64 -40.69 11.86
N SER A 847 -71.43 -41.76 12.06
CA SER A 847 -71.35 -42.99 11.26
C SER A 847 -71.97 -42.79 9.88
N VAL A 848 -71.18 -42.26 8.95
CA VAL A 848 -71.60 -41.89 7.59
C VAL A 848 -70.63 -42.46 6.56
N ASN A 849 -71.07 -42.58 5.31
CA ASN A 849 -70.24 -43.06 4.21
C ASN A 849 -68.99 -42.18 4.00
N GLN A 850 -67.99 -42.74 3.31
CA GLN A 850 -66.71 -42.08 3.01
C GLN A 850 -66.93 -40.76 2.26
N GLN A 851 -66.50 -39.64 2.87
CA GLN A 851 -66.73 -38.31 2.29
C GLN A 851 -65.59 -37.80 1.40
N PHE A 852 -64.48 -38.52 1.30
CA PHE A 852 -63.34 -38.15 0.45
C PHE A 852 -62.75 -39.37 -0.25
N ARG A 853 -62.20 -39.19 -1.45
CA ARG A 853 -61.48 -40.23 -2.21
C ARG A 853 -60.21 -39.64 -2.84
N ASN A 854 -59.41 -40.50 -3.47
CA ASN A 854 -58.21 -40.11 -4.22
C ASN A 854 -57.23 -39.24 -3.39
N LEU A 855 -56.92 -39.68 -2.16
CA LEU A 855 -56.02 -38.91 -1.31
C LEU A 855 -54.60 -38.93 -1.87
N THR A 856 -53.98 -37.76 -1.98
CA THR A 856 -52.62 -37.57 -2.49
C THR A 856 -51.80 -36.78 -1.48
N LEU A 857 -50.50 -37.09 -1.42
CA LEU A 857 -49.53 -36.42 -0.56
C LEU A 857 -48.56 -35.62 -1.41
N TRP A 858 -48.27 -34.39 -1.01
CA TRP A 858 -47.46 -33.44 -1.77
C TRP A 858 -46.34 -32.87 -0.91
N ASN A 859 -45.17 -32.64 -1.52
CA ASN A 859 -44.11 -31.80 -0.97
C ASN A 859 -43.95 -30.58 -1.90
N GLY A 860 -44.40 -29.42 -1.43
CA GLY A 860 -44.54 -28.23 -2.28
C GLY A 860 -45.48 -28.50 -3.47
N ALA A 861 -44.97 -28.31 -4.69
CA ALA A 861 -45.71 -28.54 -5.93
C ALA A 861 -45.61 -29.97 -6.47
N ALA A 862 -44.83 -30.86 -5.84
CA ALA A 862 -44.64 -32.23 -6.31
C ALA A 862 -45.54 -33.21 -5.54
N GLN A 863 -46.29 -34.04 -6.26
CA GLN A 863 -47.00 -35.18 -5.68
C GLN A 863 -45.99 -36.30 -5.40
N ILE A 864 -45.90 -36.73 -4.14
CA ILE A 864 -44.91 -37.73 -3.68
C ILE A 864 -45.56 -39.10 -3.39
N ALA A 865 -46.88 -39.15 -3.20
CA ALA A 865 -47.63 -40.40 -3.00
C ALA A 865 -49.13 -40.26 -3.36
N GLY A 866 -49.79 -41.40 -3.61
CA GLY A 866 -51.19 -41.48 -4.02
C GLY A 866 -51.41 -41.30 -5.54
N PRO A 867 -52.67 -41.27 -6.02
CA PRO A 867 -53.90 -41.29 -5.23
C PRO A 867 -54.12 -42.63 -4.52
N ILE A 868 -54.52 -42.59 -3.25
CA ILE A 868 -54.94 -43.78 -2.49
C ILE A 868 -56.41 -43.68 -2.07
N SER A 869 -57.06 -44.83 -1.99
CA SER A 869 -58.41 -44.95 -1.45
C SER A 869 -58.34 -45.12 0.07
N LEU A 870 -59.37 -44.66 0.77
CA LEU A 870 -59.51 -44.95 2.19
C LEU A 870 -59.97 -46.40 2.39
N SER A 871 -59.45 -47.03 3.43
CA SER A 871 -59.72 -48.42 3.81
C SER A 871 -60.10 -48.48 5.29
N SER A 872 -61.40 -48.46 5.58
CA SER A 872 -62.06 -48.87 6.84
C SER A 872 -63.54 -48.48 6.77
N ALA A 873 -64.30 -48.69 7.85
CA ALA A 873 -65.71 -48.32 7.95
C ALA A 873 -65.91 -47.10 8.86
N ALA A 874 -67.08 -46.47 8.74
CA ALA A 874 -67.48 -45.31 9.53
C ALA A 874 -67.34 -45.57 11.06
N PRO A 875 -67.07 -44.55 11.89
CA PRO A 875 -66.91 -43.12 11.56
C PRO A 875 -65.46 -42.68 11.25
N SER A 876 -64.51 -43.62 11.13
CA SER A 876 -63.09 -43.32 10.92
C SER A 876 -62.51 -44.11 9.74
N TYR A 877 -62.06 -43.39 8.73
CA TYR A 877 -61.53 -43.91 7.47
C TYR A 877 -60.00 -43.76 7.44
N SER A 878 -59.23 -44.82 7.17
CA SER A 878 -57.76 -44.75 7.15
C SER A 878 -57.17 -44.81 5.74
N ALA A 879 -56.12 -44.02 5.49
CA ALA A 879 -55.34 -43.99 4.27
C ALA A 879 -53.87 -44.22 4.62
N VAL A 880 -53.30 -45.32 4.16
CA VAL A 880 -51.90 -45.68 4.40
C VAL A 880 -51.08 -45.37 3.15
N PHE A 881 -50.19 -44.39 3.24
CA PHE A 881 -49.19 -44.10 2.23
C PHE A 881 -47.94 -44.93 2.54
N SER A 882 -47.79 -46.09 1.89
CA SER A 882 -46.61 -46.95 1.97
C SER A 882 -45.83 -46.97 0.66
N GLY A 883 -44.55 -47.31 0.72
CA GLY A 883 -43.71 -47.47 -0.49
C GLY A 883 -43.60 -46.20 -1.34
N MET A 884 -43.57 -45.02 -0.69
CA MET A 884 -43.52 -43.73 -1.37
C MET A 884 -42.31 -43.65 -2.31
N GLY A 885 -42.55 -43.41 -3.60
CA GLY A 885 -41.56 -43.56 -4.69
C GLY A 885 -40.33 -42.64 -4.60
N THR A 886 -40.36 -41.66 -3.70
CA THR A 886 -39.22 -40.81 -3.31
C THR A 886 -39.04 -40.88 -1.79
N THR A 887 -37.83 -41.13 -1.30
CA THR A 887 -37.55 -41.10 0.14
C THR A 887 -37.79 -39.71 0.69
N ILE A 888 -38.80 -39.55 1.55
CA ILE A 888 -39.07 -38.29 2.25
C ILE A 888 -38.06 -38.16 3.38
N VAL A 889 -37.19 -37.15 3.30
CA VAL A 889 -36.16 -36.90 4.32
C VAL A 889 -36.50 -35.62 5.07
N VAL A 890 -36.56 -35.72 6.40
CA VAL A 890 -36.48 -34.59 7.33
C VAL A 890 -35.00 -34.32 7.57
N PRO A 891 -34.48 -33.14 7.20
CA PRO A 891 -33.09 -32.80 7.45
C PRO A 891 -32.75 -32.86 8.95
N GLN A 892 -31.50 -33.17 9.28
CA GLN A 892 -31.03 -33.17 10.66
C GLN A 892 -31.27 -31.78 11.30
N GLY A 893 -31.97 -31.75 12.44
CA GLY A 893 -32.40 -30.53 13.13
C GLY A 893 -33.38 -29.64 12.33
N GLY A 894 -33.94 -30.17 11.24
CA GLY A 894 -34.78 -29.42 10.29
C GLY A 894 -36.25 -29.85 10.28
N ILE A 895 -37.00 -29.24 9.36
CA ILE A 895 -38.45 -29.45 9.19
C ILE A 895 -38.75 -29.80 7.72
N THR A 896 -39.64 -30.76 7.50
CA THR A 896 -40.23 -31.06 6.19
C THR A 896 -41.75 -30.97 6.27
N THR A 897 -42.38 -30.18 5.40
CA THR A 897 -43.84 -30.01 5.35
C THR A 897 -44.47 -30.85 4.25
N LEU A 898 -45.51 -31.62 4.57
CA LEU A 898 -46.29 -32.41 3.61
C LEU A 898 -47.74 -31.95 3.55
N THR A 899 -48.28 -31.75 2.35
CA THR A 899 -49.67 -31.34 2.13
C THR A 899 -50.52 -32.51 1.65
N LEU A 900 -51.62 -32.76 2.36
CA LEU A 900 -52.67 -33.71 2.00
C LEU A 900 -53.72 -33.04 1.11
N LYS A 901 -54.02 -33.67 -0.03
CA LYS A 901 -55.13 -33.28 -0.91
C LYS A 901 -56.06 -34.47 -1.17
N GLY A 902 -57.33 -34.19 -1.48
CA GLY A 902 -58.31 -35.23 -1.83
C GLY A 902 -59.52 -34.69 -2.57
N ASP A 903 -60.34 -35.60 -3.09
CA ASP A 903 -61.55 -35.29 -3.84
C ASP A 903 -62.79 -35.56 -2.98
N VAL A 904 -63.78 -34.67 -3.05
CA VAL A 904 -65.13 -34.92 -2.51
C VAL A 904 -65.93 -35.67 -3.60
N PRO A 905 -66.47 -36.87 -3.33
CA PRO A 905 -67.26 -37.60 -4.31
C PRO A 905 -68.51 -36.81 -4.70
N SER A 906 -69.05 -37.08 -5.89
CA SER A 906 -70.40 -36.63 -6.23
C SER A 906 -71.42 -37.31 -5.31
N PHE A 907 -72.61 -36.73 -5.16
CA PHE A 907 -73.66 -37.34 -4.33
C PHE A 907 -73.96 -38.79 -4.77
N ALA A 908 -74.14 -39.02 -6.07
CA ALA A 908 -74.39 -40.35 -6.63
C ALA A 908 -73.25 -41.35 -6.34
N ASP A 909 -71.99 -40.91 -6.49
CA ASP A 909 -70.83 -41.76 -6.24
C ASP A 909 -70.65 -42.07 -4.75
N GLY A 910 -70.83 -41.09 -3.87
CA GLY A 910 -70.71 -41.28 -2.43
C GLY A 910 -71.76 -42.23 -1.87
N CYS A 911 -72.92 -42.32 -2.53
CA CYS A 911 -74.00 -43.23 -2.19
C CYS A 911 -73.84 -44.63 -2.82
N GLY A 912 -72.75 -44.89 -3.55
CA GLY A 912 -72.54 -46.17 -4.23
C GLY A 912 -73.62 -46.51 -5.25
N GLY A 913 -74.25 -45.50 -5.86
CA GLY A 913 -75.38 -45.66 -6.79
C GLY A 913 -76.76 -45.85 -6.13
N SER A 914 -76.86 -45.79 -4.80
CA SER A 914 -78.15 -45.85 -4.08
C SER A 914 -78.90 -44.51 -4.14
N SER A 915 -80.22 -44.57 -4.38
CA SER A 915 -81.12 -43.40 -4.33
C SER A 915 -81.56 -43.02 -2.91
N THR A 916 -81.33 -43.88 -1.91
CA THR A 916 -81.61 -43.62 -0.50
C THR A 916 -80.30 -43.57 0.26
N CYS A 917 -79.84 -42.35 0.52
CA CYS A 917 -78.53 -42.12 1.10
C CYS A 917 -78.70 -41.18 2.29
N THR A 918 -78.37 -41.66 3.49
CA THR A 918 -78.51 -40.91 4.73
C THR A 918 -77.13 -40.65 5.31
N GLY A 919 -76.79 -39.38 5.54
CA GLY A 919 -75.63 -38.96 6.34
C GLY A 919 -74.39 -38.47 5.59
N LEU A 920 -74.34 -38.47 4.25
CA LEU A 920 -73.17 -37.99 3.51
C LEU A 920 -73.00 -36.48 3.47
N GLU A 921 -74.11 -35.76 3.49
CA GLU A 921 -74.15 -34.31 3.46
C GLU A 921 -74.46 -33.72 4.85
N ASN A 922 -74.16 -32.43 5.00
CA ASN A 922 -74.25 -31.68 6.25
C ASN A 922 -73.50 -32.35 7.42
N THR A 923 -72.38 -33.00 7.11
CA THR A 923 -71.50 -33.63 8.08
C THR A 923 -70.08 -33.13 7.93
N THR A 924 -69.33 -33.16 9.03
CA THR A 924 -68.00 -32.56 9.13
C THR A 924 -66.92 -33.63 9.09
N SER A 925 -65.93 -33.44 8.23
CA SER A 925 -64.73 -34.29 8.17
C SER A 925 -63.50 -33.54 8.68
N THR A 926 -62.67 -34.22 9.47
CA THR A 926 -61.30 -33.80 9.82
C THR A 926 -60.30 -34.88 9.41
N PHE A 927 -59.02 -34.50 9.25
CA PHE A 927 -57.93 -35.40 8.90
C PHE A 927 -56.85 -35.34 9.97
N GLN A 928 -56.45 -36.50 10.47
CA GLN A 928 -55.51 -36.65 11.56
C GLN A 928 -54.37 -37.58 11.16
N VAL A 929 -53.15 -37.25 11.58
CA VAL A 929 -52.03 -38.19 11.52
C VAL A 929 -52.04 -39.06 12.78
N GLY A 930 -52.04 -40.38 12.63
CA GLY A 930 -51.82 -41.33 13.73
C GLY A 930 -52.95 -41.50 14.75
N ALA A 931 -54.22 -41.52 14.33
CA ALA A 931 -55.40 -41.58 15.22
C ALA A 931 -55.73 -42.97 15.80
N SER A 932 -55.05 -44.05 15.38
CA SER A 932 -55.37 -45.43 15.78
C SER A 932 -54.20 -46.07 16.53
N SER A 933 -54.51 -46.90 17.53
CA SER A 933 -53.54 -47.74 18.26
C SER A 933 -52.81 -48.76 17.38
N THR A 934 -53.16 -48.89 16.09
CA THR A 934 -52.59 -49.86 15.15
C THR A 934 -51.97 -49.29 13.87
N ALA A 935 -51.89 -47.95 13.68
CA ALA A 935 -51.36 -47.39 12.43
C ALA A 935 -50.32 -46.28 12.67
N SER A 936 -49.05 -46.68 12.56
CA SER A 936 -47.85 -45.92 12.91
C SER A 936 -47.33 -45.07 11.75
N THR A 937 -46.81 -43.87 12.05
CA THR A 937 -45.82 -43.25 11.17
C THR A 937 -44.53 -44.06 11.31
N VAL A 938 -44.11 -44.74 10.26
CA VAL A 938 -42.83 -45.48 10.28
C VAL A 938 -41.78 -44.54 9.75
N ALA A 939 -40.81 -44.22 10.60
CA ALA A 939 -39.67 -43.40 10.27
C ALA A 939 -38.39 -44.03 10.79
N LEU A 940 -37.30 -43.85 10.06
CA LEU A 940 -35.99 -44.41 10.34
C LEU A 940 -34.94 -43.31 10.28
N GLY A 941 -33.86 -43.43 11.03
CA GLY A 941 -32.64 -42.66 10.78
C GLY A 941 -32.14 -42.94 9.36
N ALA A 942 -31.75 -41.89 8.63
CA ALA A 942 -31.25 -42.00 7.28
C ALA A 942 -29.87 -42.69 7.23
N ASP A 943 -29.03 -42.47 8.25
CA ASP A 943 -27.70 -43.05 8.34
C ASP A 943 -27.74 -44.40 9.07
N SER A 944 -28.38 -44.45 10.25
CA SER A 944 -28.31 -45.62 11.14
C SER A 944 -29.33 -46.70 10.81
N ASN A 945 -30.38 -46.39 10.05
CA ASN A 945 -31.59 -47.20 9.91
C ASN A 945 -32.27 -47.55 11.25
N ALA A 946 -31.92 -46.88 12.36
CA ALA A 946 -32.60 -47.07 13.64
C ALA A 946 -34.02 -46.50 13.55
N ALA A 947 -34.96 -47.12 14.26
CA ALA A 947 -36.32 -46.60 14.35
C ALA A 947 -36.31 -45.18 14.95
N ALA A 948 -36.96 -44.24 14.25
CA ALA A 948 -37.16 -42.89 14.74
C ALA A 948 -38.38 -42.86 15.66
N THR A 949 -38.22 -42.38 16.89
CA THR A 949 -39.33 -42.31 17.84
C THR A 949 -40.14 -41.03 17.63
N HIS A 950 -41.45 -41.17 17.42
CA HIS A 950 -42.37 -40.04 17.40
C HIS A 950 -42.65 -39.58 18.83
N SER A 951 -42.25 -38.35 19.19
CA SER A 951 -42.22 -37.90 20.59
C SER A 951 -43.48 -37.14 21.05
N SER A 952 -44.25 -36.53 20.13
CA SER A 952 -45.57 -35.96 20.42
C SER A 952 -46.26 -35.41 19.17
N GLY A 953 -47.61 -35.37 19.21
CA GLY A 953 -48.46 -34.66 18.24
C GLY A 953 -49.36 -35.59 17.43
N THR A 954 -50.67 -35.52 17.62
CA THR A 954 -51.65 -36.08 16.68
C THR A 954 -52.40 -34.93 16.02
N PRO A 955 -51.75 -34.16 15.13
CA PRO A 955 -52.36 -32.96 14.56
C PRO A 955 -53.63 -33.34 13.79
N ILE A 956 -54.71 -32.63 14.08
CA ILE A 956 -56.02 -32.75 13.44
C ILE A 956 -56.22 -31.51 12.56
N SER A 957 -56.63 -31.69 11.31
CA SER A 957 -56.97 -30.61 10.41
C SER A 957 -58.16 -29.79 10.91
N ASN A 958 -58.37 -28.62 10.31
CA ASN A 958 -59.65 -27.93 10.43
C ASN A 958 -60.79 -28.79 9.85
N ALA A 959 -62.03 -28.49 10.25
CA ALA A 959 -63.21 -29.25 9.84
C ALA A 959 -63.72 -28.80 8.47
N PHE A 960 -64.10 -29.77 7.63
CA PHE A 960 -64.72 -29.51 6.34
C PHE A 960 -66.17 -29.98 6.37
N THR A 961 -67.11 -29.06 6.12
CA THR A 961 -68.54 -29.42 6.04
C THR A 961 -68.86 -29.78 4.60
N ILE A 962 -69.36 -31.00 4.36
CA ILE A 962 -69.66 -31.49 3.03
C ILE A 962 -71.14 -31.24 2.71
N LEU A 963 -71.42 -30.54 1.61
CA LEU A 963 -72.77 -30.14 1.20
C LEU A 963 -73.07 -30.56 -0.24
N ARG A 964 -74.34 -30.77 -0.57
CA ARG A 964 -74.76 -31.08 -1.95
C ARG A 964 -74.63 -29.86 -2.87
N SER A 965 -74.90 -28.68 -2.34
CA SER A 965 -74.71 -27.40 -3.00
C SER A 965 -74.19 -26.38 -1.98
N LYS A 966 -73.82 -25.19 -2.46
CA LYS A 966 -73.36 -24.08 -1.63
C LYS A 966 -74.08 -22.82 -2.09
N LEU A 967 -74.59 -22.03 -1.13
CA LEU A 967 -75.13 -20.71 -1.40
C LEU A 967 -74.01 -19.67 -1.26
N THR A 968 -73.78 -18.89 -2.32
CA THR A 968 -72.90 -17.72 -2.28
C THR A 968 -73.72 -16.47 -2.52
N ILE A 969 -73.44 -15.41 -1.78
CA ILE A 969 -74.14 -14.13 -1.88
C ILE A 969 -73.15 -13.02 -2.19
N THR A 970 -73.51 -12.17 -3.15
CA THR A 970 -72.79 -10.93 -3.46
C THR A 970 -73.73 -9.75 -3.46
N GLY A 971 -73.16 -8.58 -3.18
CA GLY A 971 -73.87 -7.32 -3.09
C GLY A 971 -73.25 -6.25 -3.99
N ALA A 972 -74.08 -5.33 -4.48
CA ALA A 972 -73.62 -4.16 -5.22
C ALA A 972 -74.59 -2.98 -5.02
N SER A 973 -74.08 -1.79 -4.68
CA SER A 973 -74.91 -0.58 -4.60
C SER A 973 -75.59 -0.30 -5.96
N GLN A 974 -76.85 0.14 -5.93
CA GLN A 974 -77.63 0.47 -7.12
C GLN A 974 -77.90 1.98 -7.18
N GLY A 975 -77.58 2.65 -8.29
CA GLY A 975 -77.74 4.11 -8.44
C GLY A 975 -76.57 4.92 -7.87
N SER A 976 -76.78 6.21 -7.57
CA SER A 976 -75.70 7.08 -7.04
C SER A 976 -75.22 6.63 -5.66
N THR A 977 -73.92 6.49 -5.40
CA THR A 977 -73.45 6.07 -4.07
C THR A 977 -73.20 7.23 -3.11
N SER A 978 -73.31 8.48 -3.57
CA SER A 978 -73.12 9.68 -2.76
C SER A 978 -74.14 10.76 -3.12
N GLY A 979 -74.56 11.56 -2.14
CA GLY A 979 -75.55 12.63 -2.33
C GLY A 979 -76.88 12.11 -2.89
N ARG A 980 -77.31 10.92 -2.46
CA ARG A 980 -78.57 10.35 -2.91
C ARG A 980 -79.74 11.18 -2.39
N THR A 981 -80.72 11.40 -3.26
CA THR A 981 -82.00 12.01 -2.88
C THR A 981 -82.89 10.98 -2.17
N ARG A 982 -83.45 11.37 -1.03
CA ARG A 982 -84.36 10.50 -0.24
C ARG A 982 -85.72 10.38 -0.94
N GLN A 983 -86.25 9.16 -1.01
CA GLN A 983 -87.53 8.87 -1.69
C GLN A 983 -88.28 7.72 -1.01
N SER A 984 -89.59 7.61 -1.25
CA SER A 984 -90.42 6.57 -0.64
C SER A 984 -90.10 5.16 -1.13
N ASN A 985 -89.59 5.05 -2.36
CA ASN A 985 -89.26 3.80 -3.06
C ASN A 985 -87.82 3.86 -3.60
N ASP A 986 -86.82 3.77 -2.73
CA ASP A 986 -85.41 3.90 -3.10
C ASP A 986 -84.75 2.54 -3.32
N TYR A 987 -84.30 2.28 -4.55
CA TYR A 987 -83.54 1.07 -4.87
C TYR A 987 -82.05 1.34 -4.68
N ILE A 988 -81.51 0.85 -3.57
CA ILE A 988 -80.19 1.25 -3.07
C ILE A 988 -79.12 0.19 -3.27
N GLY A 989 -79.50 -1.06 -3.55
CA GLY A 989 -78.56 -2.17 -3.76
C GLY A 989 -79.16 -3.33 -4.52
N ASN A 990 -78.28 -4.15 -5.07
CA ASN A 990 -78.57 -5.43 -5.69
C ASN A 990 -77.96 -6.54 -4.84
N LEU A 991 -78.76 -7.56 -4.55
CA LEU A 991 -78.36 -8.79 -3.87
C LEU A 991 -78.39 -9.92 -4.91
N THR A 992 -77.26 -10.56 -5.18
CA THR A 992 -77.20 -11.73 -6.07
C THR A 992 -76.86 -12.97 -5.25
N MET A 993 -77.73 -13.97 -5.32
CA MET A 993 -77.58 -15.26 -4.66
C MET A 993 -77.34 -16.34 -5.70
N SER A 994 -76.31 -17.17 -5.52
CA SER A 994 -75.90 -18.17 -6.49
C SER A 994 -75.84 -19.55 -5.85
N ALA A 995 -76.44 -20.54 -6.52
CA ALA A 995 -76.30 -21.95 -6.17
C ALA A 995 -75.08 -22.55 -6.86
N ALA A 996 -74.32 -23.40 -6.17
CA ALA A 996 -73.30 -24.20 -6.83
C ALA A 996 -73.90 -25.12 -7.91
N SER A 997 -73.08 -25.54 -8.89
CA SER A 997 -73.53 -26.34 -10.04
C SER A 997 -74.03 -27.74 -9.67
N SER A 998 -73.71 -28.24 -8.48
CA SER A 998 -74.02 -29.61 -8.07
C SER A 998 -75.49 -29.84 -7.70
N TYR A 999 -76.19 -28.86 -7.11
CA TYR A 999 -77.62 -28.98 -6.78
C TYR A 999 -78.28 -27.60 -6.54
N GLN A 1000 -79.61 -27.56 -6.50
CA GLN A 1000 -80.36 -26.34 -6.17
C GLN A 1000 -80.19 -25.96 -4.68
N VAL A 1001 -80.39 -24.68 -4.35
CA VAL A 1001 -80.47 -24.20 -2.95
C VAL A 1001 -81.82 -23.57 -2.69
N THR A 1002 -82.33 -23.67 -1.46
CA THR A 1002 -83.54 -23.00 -0.99
C THR A 1002 -83.15 -21.96 0.04
N VAL A 1003 -83.59 -20.71 -0.12
CA VAL A 1003 -83.32 -19.65 0.87
C VAL A 1003 -84.54 -19.45 1.76
N ASN A 1004 -84.36 -19.54 3.08
CA ASN A 1004 -85.46 -19.48 4.06
C ASN A 1004 -85.52 -18.13 4.76
N THR A 1005 -84.38 -17.63 5.22
CA THR A 1005 -84.29 -16.33 5.86
C THR A 1005 -83.07 -15.54 5.40
N ILE A 1006 -83.20 -14.22 5.38
CA ILE A 1006 -82.09 -13.29 5.15
C ILE A 1006 -82.23 -12.15 6.16
N THR A 1007 -81.16 -11.83 6.86
CA THR A 1007 -81.09 -10.68 7.76
C THR A 1007 -80.07 -9.69 7.23
N LEU A 1008 -80.50 -8.45 7.03
CA LEU A 1008 -79.67 -7.34 6.61
C LEU A 1008 -79.44 -6.40 7.79
N LYS A 1009 -78.18 -6.10 8.08
CA LYS A 1009 -77.78 -5.12 9.09
C LYS A 1009 -77.49 -3.78 8.42
N PHE A 1010 -78.19 -2.74 8.87
CA PHE A 1010 -78.00 -1.36 8.46
C PHE A 1010 -77.16 -0.65 9.53
N GLU A 1011 -76.10 0.05 9.11
CA GLU A 1011 -75.19 0.79 9.99
C GLU A 1011 -74.82 2.13 9.36
N GLY A 1012 -74.95 3.23 10.09
CA GLY A 1012 -74.56 4.57 9.61
C GLY A 1012 -75.49 5.69 10.09
N GLN A 1013 -75.11 6.93 9.81
CA GLN A 1013 -75.83 8.11 10.29
C GLN A 1013 -77.26 8.21 9.73
N ALA A 1014 -77.54 7.69 8.52
CA ALA A 1014 -78.87 7.73 7.92
C ALA A 1014 -79.90 6.88 8.67
N VAL A 1015 -79.45 5.91 9.49
CA VAL A 1015 -80.30 5.08 10.34
C VAL A 1015 -80.21 5.49 11.82
N SER A 1016 -80.00 6.78 12.07
CA SER A 1016 -80.15 7.37 13.40
C SER A 1016 -81.62 7.81 13.63
N ASN A 1017 -82.05 7.90 14.89
CA ASN A 1017 -83.38 8.36 15.31
C ASN A 1017 -84.59 7.46 14.94
N GLY A 1018 -85.38 7.08 15.95
CA GLY A 1018 -86.34 5.96 16.09
C GLY A 1018 -87.43 5.67 15.04
N THR A 1019 -87.31 6.09 13.78
CA THR A 1019 -88.34 5.89 12.76
C THR A 1019 -88.19 4.53 12.08
N ALA A 1020 -89.29 3.80 11.91
CA ALA A 1020 -89.28 2.53 11.19
C ALA A 1020 -89.07 2.77 9.69
N ILE A 1021 -88.05 2.14 9.12
CA ILE A 1021 -87.76 2.12 7.68
C ILE A 1021 -88.37 0.85 7.08
N SER A 1022 -89.22 1.00 6.06
CA SER A 1022 -89.69 -0.15 5.28
C SER A 1022 -88.55 -0.65 4.39
N VAL A 1023 -88.29 -1.96 4.41
CA VAL A 1023 -87.25 -2.63 3.63
C VAL A 1023 -87.87 -3.80 2.90
N ASP A 1024 -87.71 -3.82 1.57
CA ASP A 1024 -88.28 -4.84 0.68
C ASP A 1024 -87.20 -5.41 -0.25
N LEU A 1025 -87.22 -6.73 -0.45
CA LEU A 1025 -86.44 -7.40 -1.48
C LEU A 1025 -87.34 -7.61 -2.71
N ILE A 1026 -87.05 -6.92 -3.80
CA ILE A 1026 -87.86 -6.89 -5.02
C ILE A 1026 -87.24 -7.79 -6.08
N ASP A 1027 -88.01 -8.73 -6.61
CA ASP A 1027 -87.62 -9.50 -7.80
C ASP A 1027 -87.70 -8.58 -9.04
N PRO A 1028 -86.59 -8.31 -9.75
CA PRO A 1028 -86.59 -7.43 -10.91
C PRO A 1028 -87.39 -8.00 -12.09
N SER A 1029 -87.59 -9.32 -12.16
CA SER A 1029 -88.30 -9.96 -13.29
C SER A 1029 -89.81 -9.80 -13.21
N THR A 1030 -90.38 -9.79 -11.99
CA THR A 1030 -91.82 -9.62 -11.75
C THR A 1030 -92.16 -8.23 -11.20
N ASN A 1031 -91.16 -7.47 -10.75
CA ASN A 1031 -91.31 -6.20 -10.05
C ASN A 1031 -92.17 -6.29 -8.77
N THR A 1032 -92.17 -7.44 -8.10
CA THR A 1032 -92.91 -7.70 -6.85
C THR A 1032 -91.97 -8.12 -5.71
N ARG A 1033 -92.44 -8.09 -4.46
CA ARG A 1033 -91.70 -8.64 -3.31
C ARG A 1033 -91.36 -10.11 -3.53
N TRP A 1034 -90.10 -10.48 -3.29
CA TRP A 1034 -89.64 -11.86 -3.34
C TRP A 1034 -90.10 -12.61 -2.09
N GLY A 1035 -90.75 -13.77 -2.29
CA GLY A 1035 -91.44 -14.51 -1.22
C GLY A 1035 -92.91 -14.14 -0.96
N GLY A 1036 -93.49 -13.24 -1.77
CA GLY A 1036 -94.91 -12.88 -1.72
C GLY A 1036 -95.23 -11.62 -0.90
N ALA A 1037 -96.51 -11.22 -0.88
CA ALA A 1037 -96.96 -9.95 -0.29
C ALA A 1037 -96.64 -9.80 1.22
N GLY A 1038 -96.58 -10.92 1.94
CA GLY A 1038 -96.26 -10.99 3.37
C GLY A 1038 -94.76 -10.94 3.72
N ALA A 1039 -93.85 -10.97 2.74
CA ALA A 1039 -92.39 -10.96 2.95
C ALA A 1039 -91.81 -9.54 3.11
N ALA A 1040 -92.56 -8.62 3.71
CA ALA A 1040 -92.10 -7.27 4.01
C ALA A 1040 -91.29 -7.26 5.32
N SER A 1041 -90.26 -6.42 5.40
CA SER A 1041 -89.50 -6.22 6.63
C SER A 1041 -89.44 -4.75 7.01
N THR A 1042 -89.27 -4.47 8.29
CA THR A 1042 -89.08 -3.11 8.81
C THR A 1042 -87.84 -3.08 9.67
N CYS A 1043 -87.03 -2.04 9.50
CA CYS A 1043 -85.83 -1.78 10.27
C CYS A 1043 -86.14 -0.61 11.23
N THR A 1044 -86.24 -0.88 12.53
CA THR A 1044 -86.46 0.16 13.54
C THR A 1044 -85.12 0.52 14.18
N THR A 1045 -84.73 1.78 14.08
CA THR A 1045 -83.43 2.29 14.55
C THR A 1045 -83.36 2.29 16.08
N GLY A 1046 -82.35 1.59 16.63
CA GLY A 1046 -82.05 1.58 18.07
C GLY A 1046 -80.86 2.48 18.43
N PRO A 1047 -80.41 2.49 19.70
CA PRO A 1047 -79.17 3.14 20.10
C PRO A 1047 -77.97 2.64 19.27
N GLY A 1048 -77.09 3.54 18.84
CA GLY A 1048 -75.85 3.18 18.14
C GLY A 1048 -75.91 3.17 16.61
N ASN A 1049 -76.82 3.95 15.99
CA ASN A 1049 -76.88 4.19 14.54
C ASN A 1049 -76.92 2.90 13.71
N SER A 1050 -77.72 1.92 14.17
CA SER A 1050 -77.91 0.66 13.46
C SER A 1050 -79.32 0.08 13.65
N CYS A 1051 -79.74 -0.74 12.70
CA CYS A 1051 -80.94 -1.57 12.79
C CYS A 1051 -80.79 -2.83 11.92
N THR A 1052 -81.70 -3.79 12.08
CA THR A 1052 -81.74 -5.00 11.26
C THR A 1052 -83.10 -5.17 10.60
N ALA A 1053 -83.12 -5.66 9.37
CA ALA A 1053 -84.30 -6.10 8.66
C ALA A 1053 -84.15 -7.59 8.33
N SER A 1054 -85.03 -8.41 8.90
CA SER A 1054 -85.07 -9.86 8.66
C SER A 1054 -86.25 -10.22 7.75
N PHE A 1055 -85.97 -11.04 6.76
CA PHE A 1055 -86.91 -11.58 5.79
C PHE A 1055 -87.06 -13.08 6.07
N SER A 1056 -88.30 -13.55 6.19
CA SER A 1056 -88.64 -14.97 6.29
C SER A 1056 -89.56 -15.34 5.13
N PHE A 1057 -89.24 -16.40 4.41
CA PHE A 1057 -89.97 -16.79 3.21
C PHE A 1057 -90.88 -17.99 3.50
N SER A 1058 -92.19 -17.83 3.29
CA SER A 1058 -93.20 -18.87 3.58
C SER A 1058 -93.34 -19.95 2.50
N SER A 1059 -92.70 -19.77 1.35
CA SER A 1059 -92.62 -20.74 0.25
C SER A 1059 -91.15 -20.95 -0.14
N ALA A 1060 -90.75 -22.19 -0.45
CA ALA A 1060 -89.38 -22.52 -0.81
C ALA A 1060 -88.90 -21.71 -2.04
N ASN A 1061 -88.11 -20.66 -1.78
CA ASN A 1061 -87.50 -19.83 -2.82
C ASN A 1061 -86.24 -20.54 -3.34
N SER A 1062 -86.44 -21.49 -4.25
CA SER A 1062 -85.36 -22.30 -4.81
C SER A 1062 -84.61 -21.57 -5.92
N ILE A 1063 -83.28 -21.62 -5.86
CA ILE A 1063 -82.36 -21.19 -6.92
C ILE A 1063 -81.81 -22.47 -7.57
N GLY A 1064 -82.03 -22.63 -8.87
CA GLY A 1064 -81.63 -23.84 -9.61
C GLY A 1064 -80.11 -24.06 -9.60
N ALA A 1065 -79.67 -25.31 -9.73
CA ALA A 1065 -78.26 -25.68 -9.72
C ALA A 1065 -77.45 -24.86 -10.75
N GLY A 1066 -76.35 -24.25 -10.31
CA GLY A 1066 -75.47 -23.44 -11.17
C GLY A 1066 -76.09 -22.12 -11.68
N THR A 1067 -77.26 -21.73 -11.15
CA THR A 1067 -77.93 -20.48 -11.51
C THR A 1067 -77.87 -19.46 -10.38
N SER A 1068 -78.21 -18.21 -10.70
CA SER A 1068 -78.25 -17.11 -9.74
C SER A 1068 -79.61 -16.42 -9.74
N LYS A 1069 -80.02 -15.89 -8.58
CA LYS A 1069 -81.19 -15.04 -8.37
C LYS A 1069 -80.73 -13.65 -7.93
N ALA A 1070 -81.02 -12.65 -8.75
CA ALA A 1070 -80.78 -11.25 -8.43
C ALA A 1070 -82.04 -10.59 -7.87
N LEU A 1071 -81.89 -9.82 -6.80
CA LEU A 1071 -82.94 -9.05 -6.14
C LEU A 1071 -82.49 -7.61 -5.95
N ARG A 1072 -83.44 -6.67 -6.02
CA ARG A 1072 -83.20 -5.26 -5.69
C ARG A 1072 -83.62 -5.00 -4.26
N LEU A 1073 -82.74 -4.37 -3.49
CA LEU A 1073 -83.02 -3.86 -2.17
C LEU A 1073 -83.70 -2.50 -2.28
N GLN A 1074 -85.00 -2.47 -1.96
CA GLN A 1074 -85.79 -1.26 -1.89
C GLN A 1074 -85.96 -0.84 -0.43
N VAL A 1075 -85.76 0.45 -0.15
CA VAL A 1075 -86.02 1.06 1.15
C VAL A 1075 -86.88 2.30 1.01
N ASN A 1076 -87.63 2.64 2.05
CA ASN A 1076 -88.21 3.98 2.16
C ASN A 1076 -87.16 4.93 2.79
N SER A 1077 -86.27 5.48 1.96
CA SER A 1077 -85.20 6.39 2.41
C SER A 1077 -85.73 7.76 2.85
N SER A 1078 -86.99 8.11 2.58
CA SER A 1078 -87.63 9.30 3.18
C SER A 1078 -87.79 9.22 4.70
N ASN A 1079 -87.75 8.01 5.26
CA ASN A 1079 -87.74 7.77 6.70
C ASN A 1079 -86.32 7.74 7.30
N PHE A 1080 -85.26 7.87 6.49
CA PHE A 1080 -83.91 8.02 7.02
C PHE A 1080 -83.74 9.36 7.71
N PHE A 1081 -82.86 9.38 8.72
CA PHE A 1081 -82.44 10.63 9.35
C PHE A 1081 -81.91 11.61 8.32
N ASN A 1082 -82.19 12.89 8.56
CA ASN A 1082 -81.71 13.99 7.75
C ASN A 1082 -81.12 15.06 8.67
N ALA A 1083 -79.80 15.11 8.74
CA ALA A 1083 -79.06 16.08 9.55
C ALA A 1083 -79.01 17.49 8.93
N GLY A 1084 -79.44 17.65 7.67
CA GLY A 1084 -79.51 18.93 6.94
C GLY A 1084 -78.17 19.57 6.55
N THR A 1085 -77.03 19.06 7.03
CA THR A 1085 -75.69 19.64 6.78
C THR A 1085 -74.54 18.64 6.62
N VAL A 1086 -74.80 17.33 6.66
CA VAL A 1086 -73.78 16.27 6.52
C VAL A 1086 -74.29 15.15 5.61
N SER A 1087 -73.39 14.52 4.83
CA SER A 1087 -73.75 13.35 4.01
C SER A 1087 -74.05 12.14 4.90
N ASP A 1088 -75.33 11.87 5.12
CA ASP A 1088 -75.78 10.80 6.01
C ASP A 1088 -75.51 9.43 5.38
N SER A 1089 -74.52 8.70 5.91
CA SER A 1089 -74.10 7.40 5.37
C SER A 1089 -74.95 6.24 5.88
N VAL A 1090 -75.09 5.20 5.05
CA VAL A 1090 -75.60 3.89 5.45
C VAL A 1090 -74.85 2.79 4.71
N SER A 1091 -74.40 1.80 5.47
CA SER A 1091 -73.84 0.55 5.00
C SER A 1091 -74.79 -0.59 5.36
N ILE A 1092 -75.05 -1.47 4.40
CA ILE A 1092 -75.99 -2.57 4.53
C ILE A 1092 -75.21 -3.84 4.29
N THR A 1093 -75.17 -4.70 5.30
CA THR A 1093 -74.36 -5.91 5.27
C THR A 1093 -75.16 -7.13 5.71
N ILE A 1094 -74.78 -8.30 5.20
CA ILE A 1094 -75.01 -9.57 5.88
C ILE A 1094 -73.79 -9.75 6.79
N LYS A 1095 -73.97 -9.62 8.10
CA LYS A 1095 -72.85 -9.41 9.03
C LYS A 1095 -72.24 -10.73 9.50
N ASN A 1096 -73.10 -11.69 9.81
CA ASN A 1096 -72.72 -13.02 10.28
C ASN A 1096 -73.16 -14.08 9.28
N ASN A 1097 -72.48 -15.22 9.28
CA ASN A 1097 -72.87 -16.35 8.43
C ASN A 1097 -74.24 -16.93 8.76
N THR A 1098 -74.68 -16.80 10.02
CA THR A 1098 -76.01 -17.20 10.50
C THR A 1098 -77.11 -16.20 10.16
N ASP A 1099 -76.78 -15.02 9.59
CA ASP A 1099 -77.79 -14.04 9.16
C ASP A 1099 -78.60 -14.54 7.95
N VAL A 1100 -78.17 -15.62 7.31
CA VAL A 1100 -78.89 -16.30 6.24
C VAL A 1100 -79.10 -17.77 6.61
N ASP A 1101 -80.36 -18.19 6.62
CA ASP A 1101 -80.73 -19.60 6.70
C ASP A 1101 -81.12 -20.12 5.32
N TRP A 1102 -80.48 -21.22 4.91
CA TRP A 1102 -80.74 -21.86 3.63
C TRP A 1102 -80.70 -23.39 3.74
N GLY A 1103 -81.06 -24.06 2.64
CA GLY A 1103 -81.05 -25.52 2.51
C GLY A 1103 -80.49 -25.96 1.16
N ASP A 1104 -79.87 -27.13 1.10
CA ASP A 1104 -79.21 -27.68 -0.10
C ASP A 1104 -80.02 -28.82 -0.76
N GLY A 1105 -81.28 -28.97 -0.35
CA GLY A 1105 -82.18 -30.03 -0.82
C GLY A 1105 -82.09 -31.35 -0.06
N SER A 1106 -81.06 -31.55 0.77
CA SER A 1106 -81.05 -32.62 1.79
C SER A 1106 -81.59 -32.10 3.11
N THR A 1107 -81.13 -30.93 3.55
CA THR A 1107 -81.77 -30.16 4.61
C THR A 1107 -82.56 -29.01 3.98
N THR A 1108 -83.78 -28.78 4.48
CA THR A 1108 -84.62 -27.68 4.02
C THR A 1108 -84.35 -26.39 4.78
N THR A 1109 -83.80 -26.46 6.00
CA THR A 1109 -83.44 -25.33 6.88
C THR A 1109 -82.20 -25.69 7.72
N GLY A 1110 -81.53 -24.70 8.28
CA GLY A 1110 -80.47 -24.85 9.29
C GLY A 1110 -79.04 -24.72 8.76
N LEU A 1111 -78.84 -24.43 7.46
CA LEU A 1111 -77.50 -24.15 6.93
C LEU A 1111 -77.21 -22.65 6.98
N SER A 1112 -76.01 -22.33 7.46
CA SER A 1112 -75.44 -20.97 7.42
C SER A 1112 -74.52 -20.81 6.21
N LEU A 1113 -74.18 -19.57 5.86
CA LEU A 1113 -73.16 -19.31 4.84
C LEU A 1113 -71.78 -19.84 5.29
N ASP A 1114 -70.88 -20.01 4.34
CA ASP A 1114 -69.48 -20.32 4.66
C ASP A 1114 -68.85 -19.12 5.38
N SER A 1115 -68.32 -19.33 6.58
CA SER A 1115 -67.70 -18.26 7.37
C SER A 1115 -66.51 -17.62 6.66
N VAL A 1116 -65.81 -18.37 5.80
CA VAL A 1116 -64.72 -17.85 4.96
C VAL A 1116 -65.25 -16.88 3.90
N ASP A 1117 -66.41 -17.17 3.30
CA ASP A 1117 -67.01 -16.31 2.28
C ASP A 1117 -67.61 -15.04 2.88
N VAL A 1118 -68.12 -15.11 4.12
CA VAL A 1118 -68.69 -13.96 4.83
C VAL A 1118 -67.60 -13.01 5.35
N GLY A 1119 -66.47 -13.55 5.83
CA GLY A 1119 -65.35 -12.75 6.33
C GLY A 1119 -65.78 -11.78 7.44
N THR A 1120 -65.62 -10.46 7.20
CA THR A 1120 -66.05 -9.39 8.13
C THR A 1120 -67.48 -8.87 7.89
N GLY A 1121 -68.17 -9.43 6.88
CA GLY A 1121 -69.53 -9.12 6.44
C GLY A 1121 -69.61 -8.93 4.92
N ILE A 1122 -70.70 -9.40 4.31
CA ILE A 1122 -70.99 -9.20 2.88
C ILE A 1122 -71.70 -7.87 2.70
N VAL A 1123 -71.07 -6.90 2.04
CA VAL A 1123 -71.66 -5.58 1.79
C VAL A 1123 -72.66 -5.67 0.65
N ILE A 1124 -73.93 -5.43 0.94
CA ILE A 1124 -75.04 -5.39 -0.03
C ILE A 1124 -75.11 -4.03 -0.71
N SER A 1125 -74.94 -2.97 0.07
CA SER A 1125 -74.87 -1.60 -0.42
C SER A 1125 -74.17 -0.71 0.59
N SER A 1126 -73.46 0.29 0.10
CA SER A 1126 -72.95 1.40 0.91
C SER A 1126 -73.16 2.69 0.13
N VAL A 1127 -73.92 3.62 0.73
CA VAL A 1127 -74.32 4.88 0.11
C VAL A 1127 -74.37 6.01 1.13
N SER A 1128 -74.35 7.26 0.66
CA SER A 1128 -74.70 8.43 1.47
C SER A 1128 -75.80 9.27 0.83
N TYR A 1129 -76.62 9.89 1.68
CA TYR A 1129 -77.69 10.80 1.28
C TYR A 1129 -77.23 12.26 1.39
N GLU A 1130 -77.94 13.12 0.67
CA GLU A 1130 -77.73 14.58 0.64
C GLU A 1130 -77.99 15.27 1.99
#